data_AF-A0AA36J3D3-F1
#
_entry.id   AF-A0AA36J3D3-F1
#
_cell.length_a   1.000
_cell.length_b   1.000
_cell.length_c   1.000
_cell.angle_alpha   90.00
_cell.angle_beta   90.00
_cell.angle_gamma   90.00
#
_symmetry.space_group_name_H-M   'P 1'
#
loop_
_entity.id
_entity.type
_entity.pdbx_description
1 polymer ?
#
loop_
_entity_poly.entity_id
_entity_poly.type
_entity_poly.pdbx_seq_one_letter_code
_entity_poly.pdbx_strand_id
1 'polypeptide(L)'
;MVLHTGNCCFNQTQRRPYAQLDLLEERMICCNTCAAINSDLAPMNEEGHGGIVPGCGCEAAKVQEIIRELNLRKNGRGKVAQMRQQKFMLEMMGKLAVQVPVLMKHFSVTYPPPESLARRLFEPNARFLPLKELLAVDKPPDFPPMGYDVTCACERLLCTSRLLQLEPDEAVLTHKQSITGTVVTTRVPYANIESVQATHECGCCAVLQAGELTHPPGMPQAQPLVPGCGCSGQLVEQMRAEFQARVDARGNRRQIQQLEDMMKRFKDLAVQLTLVQEKVGLDVAYPPSQETMASIYGQQGPEIMPITAVHAEPSVTFQTKEFNVRNEINNALTMLSSCGLAGCTTHKVVLEPEQMVETFSNNCTNSVERKPYANLTSVDEVLVCCCCRLVNGWLPGVCGDQGMVQEIAEELQGRKVGRGNIAQLRNQENSMVKALESDIRVDSLMKKQGVAYPPSQQTMQEVYGAQVPTLPPTGAAGQTMHLSASERMETKEYEITSCGQRMCCGKQNLVLNDEEAIYDFQNCCSKVRQREPYASLGSVEPVQNCGGLCVQVSTDQNEICPGCGCEHALVNEISAELQQRKVKRGNIAQIRQQENLMVEIIKLGVKLDLLLNKEKIQYPPGQAVMDEIFGQGAQLIDASAPPSEERRSSRSFMNVTVPAGLRAGDTFPVTGPTGRFVVMVPEGHQSQVMQVEIPRHTETELAPLAANAS
;
A
#
# COMPACT_ATOMS: atom_id res chain seq x y z
N MET A 1 -6.81 -9.24 10.66
CA MET A 1 -8.12 -9.54 11.25
C MET A 1 -8.51 -10.96 10.88
N VAL A 2 -9.15 -11.68 11.79
CA VAL A 2 -9.75 -12.99 11.52
C VAL A 2 -11.24 -12.85 11.82
N LEU A 3 -12.09 -13.15 10.85
CA LEU A 3 -13.54 -13.16 10.98
C LEU A 3 -14.01 -14.61 10.89
N HIS A 4 -14.74 -15.08 11.90
CA HIS A 4 -15.39 -16.39 11.87
C HIS A 4 -16.88 -16.18 11.67
N THR A 5 -17.43 -16.76 10.61
CA THR A 5 -18.86 -16.76 10.31
C THR A 5 -19.33 -18.20 10.22
N GLY A 6 -20.39 -18.54 10.94
CA GLY A 6 -20.90 -19.90 11.01
C GLY A 6 -22.41 -19.94 11.12
N ASN A 7 -23.03 -20.89 10.43
CA ASN A 7 -24.39 -21.35 10.66
C ASN A 7 -24.41 -22.89 10.58
N CYS A 8 -25.58 -23.52 10.74
CA CYS A 8 -25.70 -24.99 10.74
C CYS A 8 -25.22 -25.67 9.43
N CYS A 9 -25.09 -24.93 8.34
CA CYS A 9 -24.77 -25.45 7.01
C CYS A 9 -23.42 -24.97 6.46
N PHE A 10 -22.91 -23.84 6.97
CA PHE A 10 -21.76 -23.14 6.45
C PHE A 10 -20.88 -22.64 7.59
N ASN A 11 -19.61 -23.03 7.57
CA ASN A 11 -18.59 -22.46 8.45
C ASN A 11 -17.49 -21.88 7.57
N GLN A 12 -17.20 -20.59 7.77
CA GLN A 12 -16.20 -19.86 7.04
C GLN A 12 -15.33 -19.08 8.02
N THR A 13 -14.02 -19.15 7.80
CA THR A 13 -13.06 -18.24 8.41
C THR A 13 -12.54 -17.33 7.31
N GLN A 14 -12.41 -16.03 7.60
CA GLN A 14 -11.78 -15.09 6.68
C GLN A 14 -10.59 -14.41 7.36
N ARG A 15 -9.42 -14.46 6.72
CA ARG A 15 -8.21 -13.77 7.20
C ARG A 15 -7.78 -12.68 6.22
N ARG A 16 -7.90 -11.42 6.67
CA ARG A 16 -7.44 -10.26 5.90
C ARG A 16 -6.45 -9.37 6.67
N PRO A 17 -5.43 -8.82 6.00
CA PRO A 17 -4.61 -7.73 6.55
C PRO A 17 -5.47 -6.47 6.76
N TYR A 18 -5.10 -5.65 7.76
CA TYR A 18 -5.80 -4.39 8.03
C TYR A 18 -5.71 -3.37 6.89
N ALA A 19 -4.74 -3.54 5.99
CA ALA A 19 -4.59 -2.71 4.79
C ALA A 19 -5.64 -2.99 3.70
N GLN A 20 -6.47 -4.03 3.85
CA GLN A 20 -7.61 -4.37 2.99
C GLN A 20 -8.96 -4.06 3.67
N LEU A 21 -8.95 -3.29 4.77
CA LEU A 21 -10.17 -2.79 5.41
C LEU A 21 -10.35 -1.34 4.99
N ASP A 22 -10.94 -1.11 3.84
CA ASP A 22 -11.12 0.21 3.25
C ASP A 22 -12.36 0.89 3.82
N LEU A 23 -13.44 0.14 4.08
CA LEU A 23 -14.64 0.59 4.77
C LEU A 23 -14.75 0.01 6.20
N LEU A 24 -14.97 0.89 7.18
CA LEU A 24 -15.30 0.52 8.57
C LEU A 24 -16.24 1.58 9.14
N GLU A 25 -17.54 1.35 9.01
CA GLU A 25 -18.57 2.28 9.44
C GLU A 25 -19.58 1.61 10.38
N GLU A 26 -20.12 2.39 11.30
CA GLU A 26 -21.29 1.96 12.07
C GLU A 26 -22.54 2.24 11.22
N ARG A 27 -23.39 1.22 11.05
CA ARG A 27 -24.75 1.43 10.55
C ARG A 27 -25.76 0.90 11.54
N MET A 28 -26.83 1.67 11.70
CA MET A 28 -28.00 1.23 12.43
C MET A 28 -28.85 0.33 11.53
N ILE A 29 -29.23 -0.84 12.05
CA ILE A 29 -30.09 -1.84 11.41
C ILE A 29 -31.32 -2.11 12.29
N CYS A 30 -32.28 -2.89 11.78
CA CYS A 30 -33.50 -3.27 12.50
C CYS A 30 -34.28 -2.06 13.07
N CYS A 31 -34.77 -1.17 12.21
CA CYS A 31 -35.52 0.02 12.63
C CYS A 31 -34.75 0.93 13.61
N ASN A 32 -33.44 1.07 13.41
CA ASN A 32 -32.53 1.84 14.26
C ASN A 32 -32.41 1.33 15.71
N THR A 33 -32.70 0.05 15.97
CA THR A 33 -32.57 -0.54 17.31
C THR A 33 -31.25 -1.29 17.51
N CYS A 34 -30.65 -1.79 16.44
CA CYS A 34 -29.39 -2.52 16.48
C CYS A 34 -28.31 -1.77 15.69
N ALA A 35 -27.05 -1.91 16.10
CA ALA A 35 -25.89 -1.42 15.38
C ALA A 35 -25.13 -2.60 14.75
N ALA A 36 -24.57 -2.35 13.58
CA ALA A 36 -23.78 -3.31 12.81
C ALA A 36 -22.55 -2.61 12.22
N ILE A 37 -21.48 -3.37 12.03
CA ILE A 37 -20.25 -2.89 11.39
C ILE A 37 -20.39 -3.12 9.89
N ASN A 38 -20.44 -2.04 9.11
CA ASN A 38 -20.32 -2.09 7.66
C ASN A 38 -18.85 -2.12 7.29
N SER A 39 -18.42 -3.15 6.56
CA SER A 39 -17.04 -3.27 6.12
C SER A 39 -16.93 -4.06 4.82
N ASP A 40 -15.81 -3.97 4.12
CA ASP A 40 -15.61 -4.71 2.86
C ASP A 40 -15.61 -6.23 3.06
N LEU A 41 -15.40 -6.69 4.30
CA LEU A 41 -15.53 -8.10 4.67
C LEU A 41 -16.97 -8.60 4.72
N ALA A 42 -17.88 -7.70 5.08
CA ALA A 42 -19.29 -8.00 5.28
C ALA A 42 -20.06 -6.72 4.92
N PRO A 43 -20.14 -6.38 3.62
CA PRO A 43 -20.81 -5.16 3.20
C PRO A 43 -22.29 -5.25 3.54
N MET A 44 -22.87 -4.14 3.98
CA MET A 44 -24.31 -4.00 4.13
C MET A 44 -24.93 -3.52 2.82
N ASN A 45 -25.99 -4.18 2.38
CA ASN A 45 -26.80 -3.71 1.27
C ASN A 45 -27.69 -2.51 1.72
N GLU A 46 -28.44 -1.94 0.77
CA GLU A 46 -29.34 -0.81 1.03
C GLU A 46 -30.49 -1.15 1.99
N GLU A 47 -30.88 -2.43 2.04
CA GLU A 47 -31.93 -2.94 2.94
C GLU A 47 -31.43 -3.14 4.38
N GLY A 48 -30.14 -2.93 4.65
CA GLY A 48 -29.52 -3.17 5.95
C GLY A 48 -29.22 -4.64 6.24
N HIS A 49 -29.31 -5.52 5.22
CA HIS A 49 -28.83 -6.90 5.31
C HIS A 49 -27.31 -6.95 5.12
N GLY A 50 -26.64 -7.79 5.91
CA GLY A 50 -25.17 -7.91 5.92
C GLY A 50 -24.56 -7.29 7.17
N GLY A 51 -23.28 -6.92 7.09
CA GLY A 51 -22.56 -6.34 8.22
C GLY A 51 -22.11 -7.36 9.28
N ILE A 52 -21.22 -6.92 10.16
CA ILE A 52 -20.80 -7.70 11.33
C ILE A 52 -21.61 -7.21 12.53
N VAL A 53 -22.45 -8.09 13.08
CA VAL A 53 -23.30 -7.80 14.23
C VAL A 53 -22.78 -8.57 15.45
N PRO A 54 -22.02 -7.95 16.36
CA PRO A 54 -21.55 -8.62 17.58
C PRO A 54 -22.74 -8.86 18.53
N GLY A 55 -23.05 -10.13 18.79
CA GLY A 55 -24.19 -10.51 19.65
C GLY A 55 -25.54 -10.33 18.94
N CYS A 56 -26.51 -9.69 19.61
CA CYS A 56 -27.82 -9.38 19.01
C CYS A 56 -27.87 -8.01 18.29
N GLY A 57 -26.76 -7.27 18.26
CA GLY A 57 -26.68 -5.93 17.65
C GLY A 57 -27.21 -4.79 18.53
N CYS A 58 -27.90 -5.08 19.63
CA CYS A 58 -28.39 -4.03 20.55
C CYS A 58 -27.27 -3.34 21.36
N GLU A 59 -26.03 -3.83 21.30
CA GLU A 59 -24.87 -3.29 22.02
C GLU A 59 -24.10 -2.26 21.16
N ALA A 60 -24.71 -1.12 20.83
CA ALA A 60 -24.09 -0.08 20.00
C ALA A 60 -22.71 0.38 20.50
N ALA A 61 -22.53 0.47 21.82
CA ALA A 61 -21.24 0.80 22.43
C ALA A 61 -20.12 -0.19 22.07
N LYS A 62 -20.45 -1.48 21.97
CA LYS A 62 -19.49 -2.53 21.60
C LYS A 62 -19.16 -2.50 20.11
N VAL A 63 -20.14 -2.22 19.26
CA VAL A 63 -19.93 -1.98 17.82
C VAL A 63 -18.97 -0.80 17.62
N GLN A 64 -19.21 0.31 18.31
CA GLN A 64 -18.34 1.49 18.29
C GLN A 64 -16.93 1.18 18.80
N GLU A 65 -16.81 0.40 19.87
CA GLU A 65 -15.51 -0.02 20.40
C GLU A 65 -14.72 -0.87 19.38
N ILE A 66 -15.37 -1.84 18.74
CA ILE A 66 -14.74 -2.67 17.70
C ILE A 66 -14.32 -1.81 16.50
N ILE A 67 -15.20 -0.94 16.01
CA ILE A 67 -14.89 -0.01 14.91
C ILE A 67 -13.71 0.89 15.28
N ARG A 68 -13.70 1.43 16.50
CA ARG A 68 -12.59 2.26 17.01
C ARG A 68 -11.29 1.46 17.02
N GLU A 69 -11.29 0.25 17.54
CA GLU A 69 -10.09 -0.60 17.60
C GLU A 69 -9.59 -0.98 16.19
N LEU A 70 -10.50 -1.38 15.29
CA LEU A 70 -10.17 -1.70 13.91
C LEU A 70 -9.62 -0.47 13.17
N ASN A 71 -10.20 0.71 13.38
CA ASN A 71 -9.69 1.97 12.82
C ASN A 71 -8.32 2.34 13.39
N LEU A 72 -8.06 2.12 14.69
CA LEU A 72 -6.73 2.32 15.26
C LEU A 72 -5.69 1.40 14.61
N ARG A 73 -6.03 0.12 14.43
CA ARG A 73 -5.15 -0.87 13.78
C ARG A 73 -4.96 -0.56 12.28
N LYS A 74 -6.03 -0.17 11.57
CA LYS A 74 -6.00 0.31 10.19
C LYS A 74 -5.13 1.56 10.06
N ASN A 75 -5.24 2.53 10.95
CA ASN A 75 -4.42 3.73 10.92
C ASN A 75 -2.94 3.45 11.26
N GLY A 76 -2.66 2.39 12.01
CA GLY A 76 -1.29 1.97 12.36
C GLY A 76 -0.60 1.05 11.33
N ARG A 77 -1.36 0.27 10.54
CA ARG A 77 -0.80 -0.74 9.59
C ARG A 77 -1.46 -0.77 8.20
N GLY A 78 -2.41 0.11 7.95
CA GLY A 78 -3.09 0.25 6.66
C GLY A 78 -2.27 1.10 5.68
N LYS A 79 -2.83 1.36 4.49
CA LYS A 79 -2.15 2.05 3.39
C LYS A 79 -1.67 3.47 3.77
N VAL A 80 -2.44 4.21 4.58
CA VAL A 80 -2.00 5.53 5.09
C VAL A 80 -0.75 5.42 5.98
N ALA A 81 -0.68 4.39 6.83
CA ALA A 81 0.51 4.13 7.64
C ALA A 81 1.72 3.81 6.75
N GLN A 82 1.52 2.98 5.72
CA GLN A 82 2.58 2.65 4.76
C GLN A 82 3.08 3.88 4.02
N MET A 83 2.20 4.78 3.56
CA MET A 83 2.62 6.05 2.94
C MET A 83 3.45 6.92 3.89
N ARG A 84 3.04 7.01 5.16
CA ARG A 84 3.79 7.75 6.18
C ARG A 84 5.15 7.12 6.47
N GLN A 85 5.22 5.79 6.50
CA GLN A 85 6.48 5.06 6.63
C GLN A 85 7.38 5.29 5.42
N GLN A 86 6.86 5.27 4.19
CA GLN A 86 7.63 5.59 2.98
C GLN A 86 8.18 7.01 3.01
N LYS A 87 7.35 7.99 3.38
CA LYS A 87 7.78 9.38 3.56
C LYS A 87 8.91 9.50 4.59
N PHE A 88 8.76 8.88 5.75
CA PHE A 88 9.79 8.86 6.78
C PHE A 88 11.10 8.19 6.30
N MET A 89 11.01 7.07 5.59
CA MET A 89 12.17 6.41 5.00
C MET A 89 12.86 7.32 3.98
N LEU A 90 12.12 8.03 3.13
CA LEU A 90 12.69 8.99 2.17
C LEU A 90 13.37 10.17 2.86
N GLU A 91 12.78 10.71 3.94
CA GLU A 91 13.40 11.77 4.75
C GLU A 91 14.72 11.29 5.37
N MET A 92 14.72 10.08 5.94
CA MET A 92 15.94 9.45 6.47
C MET A 92 16.96 9.18 5.37
N MET A 93 16.55 8.71 4.19
CA MET A 93 17.46 8.56 3.04
C MET A 93 18.01 9.90 2.57
N GLY A 94 17.23 10.99 2.65
CA GLY A 94 17.70 12.35 2.43
C GLY A 94 18.79 12.75 3.42
N LYS A 95 18.61 12.42 4.71
CA LYS A 95 19.64 12.60 5.76
C LYS A 95 20.91 11.83 5.41
N LEU A 96 20.81 10.53 5.09
CA LEU A 96 21.94 9.66 4.74
C LEU A 96 22.69 10.16 3.50
N ALA A 97 21.96 10.64 2.50
CA ALA A 97 22.52 11.21 1.26
C ALA A 97 23.34 12.49 1.50
N VAL A 98 23.21 13.13 2.67
CA VAL A 98 24.06 14.24 3.10
C VAL A 98 25.23 13.74 3.94
N GLN A 99 24.96 12.83 4.89
CA GLN A 99 25.96 12.36 5.86
C GLN A 99 27.16 11.68 5.19
N VAL A 100 26.91 10.82 4.21
CA VAL A 100 28.01 10.08 3.57
C VAL A 100 28.90 10.99 2.73
N PRO A 101 28.41 11.93 1.90
CA PRO A 101 29.28 12.90 1.23
C PRO A 101 30.08 13.80 2.18
N VAL A 102 29.50 14.19 3.32
CA VAL A 102 30.24 14.92 4.37
C VAL A 102 31.38 14.06 4.92
N LEU A 103 31.12 12.78 5.18
CA LEU A 103 32.13 11.81 5.62
C LEU A 103 33.22 11.60 4.55
N MET A 104 32.83 11.49 3.28
CA MET A 104 33.75 11.41 2.14
C MET A 104 34.68 12.61 2.08
N LYS A 105 34.14 13.82 2.26
CA LYS A 105 34.95 15.05 2.33
C LYS A 105 35.96 14.98 3.46
N HIS A 106 35.54 14.58 4.66
CA HIS A 106 36.44 14.43 5.82
C HIS A 106 37.60 13.47 5.54
N PHE A 107 37.31 12.32 4.92
CA PHE A 107 38.35 11.36 4.51
C PHE A 107 39.08 11.70 3.21
N SER A 108 38.83 12.88 2.62
CA SER A 108 39.43 13.31 1.34
C SER A 108 39.20 12.30 0.21
N VAL A 109 37.97 11.79 0.10
CA VAL A 109 37.50 10.94 -1.00
C VAL A 109 37.05 11.82 -2.16
N THR A 110 37.62 11.61 -3.34
CA THR A 110 37.23 12.33 -4.56
C THR A 110 35.96 11.73 -5.17
N TYR A 111 35.00 12.59 -5.51
CA TYR A 111 33.76 12.20 -6.19
C TYR A 111 33.48 13.13 -7.39
N PRO A 112 33.15 12.60 -8.58
CA PRO A 112 33.20 11.18 -8.95
C PRO A 112 34.62 10.60 -8.81
N PRO A 113 34.77 9.28 -8.59
CA PRO A 113 36.09 8.67 -8.46
C PRO A 113 36.87 8.76 -9.77
N PRO A 114 38.22 8.79 -9.72
CA PRO A 114 39.03 8.66 -10.94
C PRO A 114 38.69 7.39 -11.72
N GLU A 115 38.76 7.43 -13.05
CA GLU A 115 38.34 6.31 -13.91
C GLU A 115 39.08 5.00 -13.60
N SER A 116 40.36 5.06 -13.23
CA SER A 116 41.15 3.90 -12.82
C SER A 116 40.62 3.25 -11.53
N LEU A 117 40.16 4.07 -10.58
CA LEU A 117 39.53 3.59 -9.36
C LEU A 117 38.15 3.03 -9.65
N ALA A 118 37.38 3.71 -10.49
CA ALA A 118 36.04 3.28 -10.88
C ALA A 118 36.06 1.89 -11.54
N ARG A 119 36.94 1.67 -12.51
CA ARG A 119 37.11 0.37 -13.20
C ARG A 119 37.61 -0.75 -12.29
N ARG A 120 38.31 -0.42 -11.21
CA ARG A 120 38.81 -1.42 -10.25
C ARG A 120 37.74 -1.85 -9.26
N LEU A 121 36.90 -0.92 -8.80
CA LEU A 121 35.94 -1.16 -7.73
C LEU A 121 34.54 -1.49 -8.23
N PHE A 122 34.18 -1.04 -9.43
CA PHE A 122 32.82 -1.15 -9.96
C PHE A 122 32.82 -1.73 -11.37
N GLU A 123 31.63 -2.14 -11.80
CA GLU A 123 31.43 -2.65 -13.16
C GLU A 123 31.81 -1.59 -14.22
N PRO A 124 32.24 -2.01 -15.43
CA PRO A 124 32.73 -1.10 -16.48
C PRO A 124 31.79 0.03 -16.88
N ASN A 125 30.48 -0.10 -16.59
CA ASN A 125 29.43 0.86 -16.94
C ASN A 125 28.77 1.50 -15.70
N ALA A 126 29.45 1.50 -14.55
CA ALA A 126 28.94 2.15 -13.35
C ALA A 126 28.76 3.66 -13.58
N ARG A 127 27.52 4.15 -13.40
CA ARG A 127 27.16 5.56 -13.51
C ARG A 127 27.26 6.22 -12.13
N PHE A 128 27.97 7.34 -12.06
CA PHE A 128 28.08 8.17 -10.85
C PHE A 128 27.25 9.43 -11.04
N LEU A 129 26.21 9.60 -10.23
CA LEU A 129 25.34 10.78 -10.28
C LEU A 129 25.99 11.95 -9.54
N PRO A 130 25.99 13.18 -10.08
CA PRO A 130 26.47 14.35 -9.37
C PRO A 130 25.83 14.45 -7.96
N LEU A 131 26.62 14.80 -6.94
CA LEU A 131 26.12 14.87 -5.55
C LEU A 131 24.91 15.80 -5.41
N LYS A 132 24.86 16.88 -6.20
CA LYS A 132 23.72 17.80 -6.26
C LYS A 132 22.40 17.10 -6.60
N GLU A 133 22.44 16.13 -7.52
CA GLU A 133 21.25 15.37 -7.94
C GLU A 133 20.75 14.43 -6.84
N LEU A 134 21.63 14.02 -5.91
CA LEU A 134 21.25 13.18 -4.77
C LEU A 134 20.39 13.93 -3.74
N LEU A 135 20.52 15.26 -3.68
CA LEU A 135 19.68 16.11 -2.82
C LEU A 135 18.31 16.41 -3.43
N ALA A 136 18.11 16.16 -4.72
CA ALA A 136 16.82 16.39 -5.37
C ALA A 136 15.80 15.36 -4.85
N VAL A 137 15.02 15.77 -3.84
CA VAL A 137 13.80 15.07 -3.47
C VAL A 137 12.65 15.85 -4.08
N ASP A 138 11.93 15.19 -4.98
CA ASP A 138 10.67 15.70 -5.49
C ASP A 138 9.68 15.80 -4.32
N LYS A 139 9.59 16.99 -3.74
CA LYS A 139 8.60 17.28 -2.71
C LYS A 139 7.22 17.13 -3.36
N PRO A 140 6.36 16.22 -2.85
CA PRO A 140 5.01 16.13 -3.40
C PRO A 140 4.32 17.50 -3.23
N PRO A 141 3.49 17.91 -4.20
CA PRO A 141 2.70 19.10 -4.06
C PRO A 141 1.92 19.06 -2.75
N ASP A 142 1.88 20.22 -2.09
CA ASP A 142 1.05 20.40 -0.90
C ASP A 142 -0.38 20.67 -1.35
N PHE A 143 -1.32 19.93 -0.79
CA PHE A 143 -2.73 20.00 -1.18
C PHE A 143 -3.56 20.43 0.04
N PRO A 144 -3.99 21.70 0.12
CA PRO A 144 -4.85 22.13 1.21
C PRO A 144 -6.18 21.35 1.17
N PRO A 145 -6.88 21.14 2.30
CA PRO A 145 -8.21 20.55 2.30
C PRO A 145 -9.17 21.36 1.42
N MET A 146 -9.93 20.67 0.56
CA MET A 146 -10.92 21.30 -0.32
C MET A 146 -12.27 20.58 -0.23
N GLY A 147 -13.38 21.33 -0.31
CA GLY A 147 -14.72 20.79 -0.13
C GLY A 147 -15.65 21.12 -1.30
N TYR A 148 -16.42 20.13 -1.75
CA TYR A 148 -17.38 20.22 -2.84
C TYR A 148 -18.75 19.71 -2.37
N ASP A 149 -19.79 20.52 -2.56
CA ASP A 149 -21.17 20.04 -2.45
C ASP A 149 -21.53 19.26 -3.72
N VAL A 150 -21.62 17.94 -3.56
CA VAL A 150 -21.90 16.99 -4.65
C VAL A 150 -23.32 16.45 -4.58
N THR A 151 -24.20 17.16 -3.86
CA THR A 151 -25.61 16.79 -3.72
C THR A 151 -26.34 16.97 -5.05
N CYS A 152 -27.00 15.91 -5.51
CA CYS A 152 -27.85 15.97 -6.69
C CYS A 152 -29.14 16.78 -6.41
N ALA A 153 -29.72 17.42 -7.43
CA ALA A 153 -30.97 18.17 -7.30
C ALA A 153 -32.11 17.29 -6.76
N CYS A 154 -32.18 16.03 -7.17
CA CYS A 154 -33.16 15.05 -6.67
C CYS A 154 -32.93 14.72 -5.19
N GLU A 155 -31.67 14.60 -4.77
CA GLU A 155 -31.29 14.35 -3.37
C GLU A 155 -31.73 15.51 -2.47
N ARG A 156 -31.55 16.76 -2.91
CA ARG A 156 -32.02 17.94 -2.17
C ARG A 156 -33.54 17.91 -1.94
N LEU A 157 -34.31 17.45 -2.93
CA LEU A 157 -35.77 17.30 -2.79
C LEU A 157 -36.16 16.22 -1.77
N LEU A 158 -35.29 15.23 -1.57
CA LEU A 158 -35.46 14.16 -0.58
C LEU A 158 -34.79 14.48 0.76
N CYS A 159 -34.40 15.73 0.98
CA CYS A 159 -33.68 16.17 2.17
C CYS A 159 -32.40 15.36 2.44
N THR A 160 -31.71 14.94 1.38
CA THR A 160 -30.40 14.31 1.45
C THR A 160 -29.33 15.26 0.91
N SER A 161 -28.12 15.19 1.49
CA SER A 161 -26.98 16.01 1.08
C SER A 161 -25.71 15.16 1.01
N ARG A 162 -24.88 15.37 -0.01
CA ARG A 162 -23.57 14.74 -0.17
C ARG A 162 -22.48 15.81 -0.25
N LEU A 163 -21.48 15.68 0.62
CA LEU A 163 -20.31 16.56 0.65
C LEU A 163 -19.05 15.74 0.38
N LEU A 164 -18.29 16.10 -0.64
CA LEU A 164 -16.98 15.55 -0.91
C LEU A 164 -15.92 16.49 -0.30
N GLN A 165 -15.06 15.97 0.57
CA GLN A 165 -13.88 16.66 1.08
C GLN A 165 -12.63 15.96 0.58
N LEU A 166 -11.79 16.68 -0.15
CA LEU A 166 -10.47 16.23 -0.58
C LEU A 166 -9.45 16.68 0.47
N GLU A 167 -9.13 15.77 1.40
CA GLU A 167 -8.09 15.97 2.42
C GLU A 167 -6.68 15.74 1.79
N PRO A 168 -5.57 16.02 2.51
CA PRO A 168 -4.23 15.82 1.96
C PRO A 168 -3.90 14.36 1.56
N ASP A 169 -4.39 13.37 2.32
CA ASP A 169 -4.05 11.95 2.16
C ASP A 169 -5.24 11.06 1.72
N GLU A 170 -6.48 11.53 1.87
CA GLU A 170 -7.69 10.76 1.58
C GLU A 170 -8.84 11.63 1.03
N ALA A 171 -9.77 11.00 0.31
CA ALA A 171 -11.05 11.61 -0.05
C ALA A 171 -12.13 11.15 0.95
N VAL A 172 -12.94 12.10 1.41
CA VAL A 172 -14.00 11.87 2.39
C VAL A 172 -15.33 12.25 1.77
N LEU A 173 -16.24 11.28 1.61
CA LEU A 173 -17.60 11.51 1.14
C LEU A 173 -18.57 11.39 2.32
N THR A 174 -19.19 12.50 2.70
CA THR A 174 -20.21 12.54 3.75
C THR A 174 -21.60 12.61 3.11
N HIS A 175 -22.41 11.58 3.34
CA HIS A 175 -23.82 11.54 2.99
C HIS A 175 -24.68 11.78 4.24
N LYS A 176 -25.55 12.78 4.21
CA LYS A 176 -26.48 13.11 5.30
C LYS A 176 -27.91 12.98 4.81
N GLN A 177 -28.76 12.34 5.60
CA GLN A 177 -30.20 12.28 5.37
C GLN A 177 -30.89 13.03 6.51
N SER A 178 -31.50 14.18 6.24
CA SER A 178 -32.05 15.04 7.30
C SER A 178 -33.27 14.44 7.98
N ILE A 179 -34.07 13.64 7.26
CA ILE A 179 -35.30 13.02 7.80
C ILE A 179 -34.97 11.98 8.86
N THR A 180 -33.97 11.14 8.62
CA THR A 180 -33.54 10.07 9.53
C THR A 180 -32.47 10.54 10.51
N GLY A 181 -31.82 11.67 10.25
CA GLY A 181 -30.65 12.13 10.98
C GLY A 181 -29.38 11.31 10.70
N THR A 182 -29.44 10.37 9.75
CA THR A 182 -28.33 9.48 9.44
C THR A 182 -27.21 10.24 8.74
N VAL A 183 -25.98 10.09 9.24
CA VAL A 183 -24.77 10.62 8.63
C VAL A 183 -23.81 9.46 8.37
N VAL A 184 -23.53 9.20 7.10
CA VAL A 184 -22.58 8.18 6.64
C VAL A 184 -21.36 8.92 6.10
N THR A 185 -20.16 8.51 6.51
CA THR A 185 -18.90 9.15 6.07
C THR A 185 -17.92 8.11 5.59
N THR A 186 -17.77 8.03 4.28
CA THR A 186 -16.86 7.10 3.61
C THR A 186 -15.52 7.79 3.39
N ARG A 187 -14.43 7.14 3.81
CA ARG A 187 -13.06 7.65 3.69
C ARG A 187 -12.23 6.70 2.85
N VAL A 188 -11.69 7.20 1.73
CA VAL A 188 -10.92 6.39 0.79
C VAL A 188 -9.56 7.06 0.56
N PRO A 189 -8.44 6.40 0.94
CA PRO A 189 -7.10 6.90 0.63
C PRO A 189 -6.90 7.04 -0.88
N TYR A 190 -6.15 8.05 -1.34
CA TYR A 190 -5.90 8.23 -2.79
C TYR A 190 -5.20 7.01 -3.44
N ALA A 191 -4.47 6.22 -2.65
CA ALA A 191 -3.87 4.95 -3.07
C ALA A 191 -4.89 3.88 -3.52
N ASN A 192 -6.16 3.99 -3.10
CA ASN A 192 -7.21 3.04 -3.48
C ASN A 192 -8.03 3.48 -4.69
N ILE A 193 -7.86 4.73 -5.11
CA ILE A 193 -8.67 5.30 -6.16
C ILE A 193 -7.99 4.96 -7.47
N GLU A 194 -8.51 3.92 -8.14
CA GLU A 194 -7.89 3.43 -9.37
C GLU A 194 -7.93 4.45 -10.49
N SER A 195 -9.05 5.19 -10.58
CA SER A 195 -9.29 6.17 -11.63
C SER A 195 -10.23 7.28 -11.15
N VAL A 196 -10.07 8.47 -11.70
CA VAL A 196 -11.01 9.58 -11.55
C VAL A 196 -11.50 10.00 -12.93
N GLN A 197 -12.76 9.76 -13.22
CA GLN A 197 -13.35 9.94 -14.55
C GLN A 197 -14.54 10.87 -14.50
N ALA A 198 -14.58 11.84 -15.41
CA ALA A 198 -15.80 12.57 -15.71
C ALA A 198 -16.47 11.90 -16.90
N THR A 199 -17.75 11.53 -16.74
CA THR A 199 -18.55 10.91 -17.79
C THR A 199 -19.84 11.70 -18.00
N HIS A 200 -20.44 11.54 -19.18
CA HIS A 200 -21.74 12.13 -19.50
C HIS A 200 -22.80 11.03 -19.56
N GLU A 201 -23.80 11.08 -18.68
CA GLU A 201 -24.89 10.08 -18.65
C GLU A 201 -26.09 10.50 -19.51
N CYS A 202 -26.37 11.79 -19.62
CA CYS A 202 -27.51 12.30 -20.38
C CYS A 202 -27.27 13.76 -20.83
N GLY A 203 -27.01 13.98 -22.12
CA GLY A 203 -26.98 15.30 -22.78
C GLY A 203 -26.06 16.33 -22.12
N CYS A 204 -26.54 16.99 -21.07
CA CYS A 204 -25.82 18.01 -20.30
C CYS A 204 -25.32 17.53 -18.93
N CYS A 205 -25.74 16.36 -18.44
CA CYS A 205 -25.37 15.83 -17.13
C CYS A 205 -23.96 15.23 -17.17
N ALA A 206 -22.99 15.94 -16.60
CA ALA A 206 -21.68 15.42 -16.26
C ALA A 206 -21.72 14.81 -14.86
N VAL A 207 -21.07 13.65 -14.70
CA VAL A 207 -20.96 12.94 -13.44
C VAL A 207 -19.50 12.55 -13.20
N LEU A 208 -19.09 12.46 -11.92
CA LEU A 208 -17.74 12.03 -11.55
C LEU A 208 -17.77 10.61 -10.98
N GLN A 209 -16.95 9.73 -11.53
CA GLN A 209 -16.66 8.40 -11.01
C GLN A 209 -15.24 8.38 -10.43
N ALA A 210 -15.06 7.80 -9.24
CA ALA A 210 -13.80 7.82 -8.51
C ALA A 210 -13.54 6.49 -7.78
N GLY A 211 -13.40 5.38 -8.53
CA GLY A 211 -13.09 4.05 -7.99
C GLY A 211 -14.02 3.63 -6.84
N GLU A 212 -13.44 3.12 -5.75
CA GLU A 212 -14.14 2.70 -4.53
C GLU A 212 -14.99 3.79 -3.87
N LEU A 213 -14.67 5.07 -4.07
CA LEU A 213 -15.44 6.17 -3.49
C LEU A 213 -16.85 6.26 -4.11
N THR A 214 -16.98 5.93 -5.39
CA THR A 214 -18.26 5.91 -6.11
C THR A 214 -18.76 4.49 -6.35
N HIS A 215 -17.96 3.46 -6.05
CA HIS A 215 -18.33 2.05 -6.14
C HIS A 215 -17.96 1.35 -4.83
N PRO A 216 -18.65 1.67 -3.72
CA PRO A 216 -18.36 1.04 -2.45
C PRO A 216 -18.58 -0.48 -2.54
N PRO A 217 -17.74 -1.29 -1.88
CA PRO A 217 -17.85 -2.75 -1.93
C PRO A 217 -19.24 -3.24 -1.51
N GLY A 218 -19.77 -4.21 -2.27
CA GLY A 218 -21.10 -4.78 -2.05
C GLY A 218 -22.28 -4.00 -2.63
N MET A 219 -22.05 -2.86 -3.29
CA MET A 219 -23.09 -2.21 -4.09
C MET A 219 -22.99 -2.64 -5.57
N PRO A 220 -24.09 -3.14 -6.18
CA PRO A 220 -24.08 -3.59 -7.57
C PRO A 220 -24.02 -2.43 -8.56
N GLN A 221 -24.32 -1.20 -8.14
CA GLN A 221 -24.35 -0.02 -9.00
C GLN A 221 -23.44 1.08 -8.46
N ALA A 222 -22.77 1.75 -9.39
CA ALA A 222 -22.05 2.98 -9.14
C ALA A 222 -22.98 4.04 -8.57
N GLN A 223 -22.50 4.79 -7.57
CA GLN A 223 -23.11 6.03 -7.10
C GLN A 223 -22.21 7.21 -7.48
N PRO A 224 -22.25 7.64 -8.76
CA PRO A 224 -21.41 8.73 -9.22
C PRO A 224 -21.72 10.02 -8.47
N LEU A 225 -20.76 10.94 -8.43
CA LEU A 225 -20.93 12.25 -7.83
C LEU A 225 -21.54 13.21 -8.86
N VAL A 226 -22.70 13.78 -8.54
CA VAL A 226 -23.46 14.64 -9.46
C VAL A 226 -23.77 15.96 -8.76
N PRO A 227 -22.89 16.97 -8.87
CA PRO A 227 -23.14 18.26 -8.23
C PRO A 227 -24.33 18.98 -8.87
N GLY A 228 -25.36 19.27 -8.08
CA GLY A 228 -26.58 19.95 -8.53
C GLY A 228 -27.39 19.12 -9.52
N CYS A 229 -27.77 19.69 -10.66
CA CYS A 229 -28.50 18.96 -11.71
C CYS A 229 -27.58 18.18 -12.69
N GLY A 230 -26.26 18.13 -12.44
CA GLY A 230 -25.29 17.54 -13.36
C GLY A 230 -24.94 18.46 -14.54
N CYS A 231 -25.67 19.54 -14.78
CA CYS A 231 -25.41 20.45 -15.91
C CYS A 231 -24.14 21.31 -15.76
N SER A 232 -23.46 21.26 -14.61
CA SER A 232 -22.24 22.04 -14.34
C SER A 232 -20.99 21.24 -14.75
N GLY A 233 -20.85 20.97 -16.05
CA GLY A 233 -19.71 20.22 -16.58
C GLY A 233 -18.35 20.82 -16.19
N GLN A 234 -18.26 22.15 -16.08
CA GLN A 234 -17.05 22.83 -15.61
C GLN A 234 -16.68 22.48 -14.15
N LEU A 235 -17.67 22.38 -13.26
CA LEU A 235 -17.43 22.02 -11.86
C LEU A 235 -16.99 20.56 -11.74
N VAL A 236 -17.63 19.65 -12.50
CA VAL A 236 -17.24 18.23 -12.53
C VAL A 236 -15.81 18.07 -13.06
N GLU A 237 -15.44 18.80 -14.11
CA GLU A 237 -14.06 18.79 -14.63
C GLU A 237 -13.06 19.39 -13.65
N GLN A 238 -13.42 20.47 -12.94
CA GLN A 238 -12.58 21.02 -11.88
C GLN A 238 -12.34 19.99 -10.77
N MET A 239 -13.41 19.35 -10.29
CA MET A 239 -13.32 18.28 -9.30
C MET A 239 -12.45 17.13 -9.81
N ARG A 240 -12.67 16.67 -11.06
CA ARG A 240 -11.89 15.61 -11.69
C ARG A 240 -10.40 15.96 -11.74
N ALA A 241 -10.06 17.16 -12.20
CA ALA A 241 -8.68 17.60 -12.36
C ALA A 241 -7.96 17.68 -11.01
N GLU A 242 -8.59 18.25 -9.99
CA GLU A 242 -7.99 18.35 -8.66
C GLU A 242 -7.85 16.98 -8.00
N PHE A 243 -8.89 16.16 -8.07
CA PHE A 243 -8.87 14.83 -7.48
C PHE A 243 -7.86 13.93 -8.18
N GLN A 244 -7.77 13.97 -9.51
CA GLN A 244 -6.74 13.25 -10.26
C GLN A 244 -5.33 13.74 -9.89
N ALA A 245 -5.10 15.04 -9.70
CA ALA A 245 -3.79 15.55 -9.29
C ALA A 245 -3.36 14.99 -7.92
N ARG A 246 -4.30 14.82 -6.99
CA ARG A 246 -4.04 14.17 -5.69
C ARG A 246 -3.78 12.67 -5.84
N VAL A 247 -4.55 11.97 -6.68
CA VAL A 247 -4.32 10.55 -7.00
C VAL A 247 -2.97 10.35 -7.68
N ASP A 248 -2.54 11.23 -8.59
CA ASP A 248 -1.23 11.14 -9.23
C ASP A 248 -0.08 11.39 -8.24
N ALA A 249 -0.28 12.30 -7.28
CA ALA A 249 0.73 12.67 -6.30
C ALA A 249 0.77 11.76 -5.05
N ARG A 250 -0.29 11.00 -4.76
CA ARG A 250 -0.43 10.18 -3.54
C ARG A 250 -0.85 8.74 -3.80
N GLY A 251 -1.22 8.41 -5.03
CA GLY A 251 -1.68 7.08 -5.44
C GLY A 251 -0.55 6.07 -5.62
N ASN A 252 -0.91 4.84 -6.02
CA ASN A 252 0.03 3.71 -6.16
C ASN A 252 1.19 4.01 -7.11
N ARG A 253 0.94 4.75 -8.20
CA ARG A 253 1.99 5.18 -9.14
C ARG A 253 3.10 5.95 -8.44
N ARG A 254 2.75 6.91 -7.58
CA ARG A 254 3.75 7.70 -6.86
C ARG A 254 4.48 6.85 -5.82
N GLN A 255 3.80 5.93 -5.15
CA GLN A 255 4.44 5.03 -4.19
C GLN A 255 5.50 4.16 -4.86
N ILE A 256 5.22 3.64 -6.06
CA ILE A 256 6.20 2.87 -6.85
C ILE A 256 7.40 3.75 -7.20
N GLN A 257 7.18 4.96 -7.71
CA GLN A 257 8.27 5.90 -8.02
C GLN A 257 9.10 6.25 -6.78
N GLN A 258 8.47 6.44 -5.62
CA GLN A 258 9.15 6.68 -4.35
C GLN A 258 10.03 5.49 -3.93
N LEU A 259 9.56 4.26 -4.13
CA LEU A 259 10.37 3.06 -3.89
C LEU A 259 11.54 2.94 -4.88
N GLU A 260 11.32 3.23 -6.16
CA GLU A 260 12.38 3.28 -7.18
C GLU A 260 13.45 4.33 -6.84
N ASP A 261 13.03 5.52 -6.38
CA ASP A 261 13.95 6.58 -5.98
C ASP A 261 14.72 6.22 -4.71
N MET A 262 14.07 5.55 -3.75
CA MET A 262 14.74 4.99 -2.58
C MET A 262 15.80 3.95 -2.97
N MET A 263 15.48 3.06 -3.91
CA MET A 263 16.44 2.09 -4.45
C MET A 263 17.64 2.76 -5.11
N LYS A 264 17.41 3.77 -5.95
CA LYS A 264 18.50 4.54 -6.57
C LYS A 264 19.41 5.14 -5.50
N ARG A 265 18.82 5.76 -4.46
CA ARG A 265 19.57 6.34 -3.34
C ARG A 265 20.40 5.30 -2.59
N PHE A 266 19.88 4.09 -2.36
CA PHE A 266 20.66 3.01 -1.76
C PHE A 266 21.81 2.54 -2.64
N LYS A 267 21.61 2.48 -3.97
CA LYS A 267 22.67 2.17 -4.91
C LYS A 267 23.79 3.21 -4.85
N ASP A 268 23.43 4.49 -4.82
CA ASP A 268 24.39 5.59 -4.69
C ASP A 268 25.11 5.55 -3.33
N LEU A 269 24.37 5.28 -2.25
CA LEU A 269 24.91 5.14 -0.90
C LEU A 269 25.94 4.00 -0.81
N ALA A 270 25.63 2.83 -1.39
CA ALA A 270 26.55 1.70 -1.43
C ALA A 270 27.85 2.03 -2.19
N VAL A 271 27.75 2.75 -3.32
CA VAL A 271 28.90 3.24 -4.08
C VAL A 271 29.75 4.19 -3.23
N GLN A 272 29.13 5.16 -2.58
CA GLN A 272 29.84 6.13 -1.75
C GLN A 272 30.54 5.47 -0.55
N LEU A 273 29.85 4.56 0.15
CA LEU A 273 30.42 3.81 1.27
C LEU A 273 31.61 2.94 0.81
N THR A 274 31.54 2.33 -0.37
CA THR A 274 32.66 1.58 -0.96
C THR A 274 33.88 2.47 -1.16
N LEU A 275 33.70 3.70 -1.65
CA LEU A 275 34.80 4.66 -1.82
C LEU A 275 35.40 5.09 -0.48
N VAL A 276 34.58 5.27 0.56
CA VAL A 276 35.06 5.56 1.92
C VAL A 276 35.87 4.38 2.46
N GLN A 277 35.37 3.15 2.32
CA GLN A 277 36.06 1.93 2.74
C GLN A 277 37.43 1.78 2.08
N GLU A 278 37.51 1.96 0.76
CA GLU A 278 38.78 1.93 0.04
C GLU A 278 39.76 2.97 0.61
N LYS A 279 39.29 4.19 0.88
CA LYS A 279 40.12 5.28 1.37
C LYS A 279 40.68 5.01 2.77
N VAL A 280 39.93 4.31 3.62
CA VAL A 280 40.38 3.92 4.97
C VAL A 280 41.10 2.57 5.02
N GLY A 281 41.31 1.92 3.86
CA GLY A 281 42.01 0.65 3.74
C GLY A 281 41.22 -0.54 4.31
N LEU A 282 39.90 -0.56 4.11
CA LEU A 282 39.04 -1.70 4.42
C LEU A 282 38.80 -2.57 3.19
N ASP A 283 38.37 -3.81 3.43
CA ASP A 283 37.88 -4.70 2.37
C ASP A 283 36.62 -4.10 1.73
N VAL A 284 36.68 -3.94 0.41
CA VAL A 284 35.62 -3.38 -0.44
C VAL A 284 34.74 -4.46 -1.05
N ALA A 285 35.17 -5.72 -0.99
CA ALA A 285 34.42 -6.85 -1.53
C ALA A 285 33.09 -7.01 -0.81
N TYR A 286 32.05 -7.37 -1.58
CA TYR A 286 30.76 -7.74 -1.04
C TYR A 286 30.28 -9.07 -1.63
N PRO A 287 29.86 -10.04 -0.79
CA PRO A 287 29.92 -10.02 0.67
C PRO A 287 31.37 -9.91 1.19
N PRO A 288 31.62 -9.33 2.38
CA PRO A 288 32.96 -9.28 2.96
C PRO A 288 33.52 -10.68 3.19
N SER A 289 34.84 -10.79 3.30
CA SER A 289 35.46 -12.08 3.65
C SER A 289 34.89 -12.66 4.97
N GLN A 290 34.86 -13.99 5.09
CA GLN A 290 34.44 -14.66 6.34
C GLN A 290 35.28 -14.22 7.55
N GLU A 291 36.56 -13.88 7.34
CA GLU A 291 37.41 -13.31 8.37
C GLU A 291 36.91 -11.92 8.80
N THR A 292 36.60 -11.04 7.83
CA THR A 292 36.02 -9.71 8.11
C THR A 292 34.70 -9.85 8.86
N MET A 293 33.80 -10.73 8.40
CA MET A 293 32.51 -11.02 9.04
C MET A 293 32.67 -11.55 10.46
N ALA A 294 33.52 -12.56 10.66
CA ALA A 294 33.80 -13.12 11.98
C ALA A 294 34.45 -12.10 12.91
N SER A 295 35.20 -11.15 12.35
CA SER A 295 35.78 -10.07 13.13
C SER A 295 34.68 -9.11 13.62
N ILE A 296 33.66 -8.80 12.81
CA ILE A 296 32.61 -7.82 13.14
C ILE A 296 31.58 -8.43 14.09
N TYR A 297 31.11 -9.64 13.78
CA TYR A 297 29.98 -10.27 14.46
C TYR A 297 30.36 -11.47 15.34
N GLY A 298 31.64 -11.86 15.38
CA GLY A 298 32.08 -13.09 16.03
C GLY A 298 31.90 -14.33 15.13
N GLN A 299 32.28 -15.51 15.63
CA GLN A 299 32.22 -16.76 14.84
C GLN A 299 30.79 -17.20 14.47
N GLN A 300 29.77 -16.67 15.15
CA GLN A 300 28.35 -16.88 14.84
C GLN A 300 27.76 -15.68 14.08
N GLY A 301 28.57 -15.04 13.24
CA GLY A 301 28.11 -13.92 12.41
C GLY A 301 26.92 -14.32 11.54
N PRO A 302 26.12 -13.33 11.10
CA PRO A 302 24.97 -13.61 10.25
C PRO A 302 25.44 -14.32 8.98
N GLU A 303 24.76 -15.43 8.65
CA GLU A 303 25.01 -16.16 7.41
C GLU A 303 24.52 -15.31 6.23
N ILE A 304 25.41 -14.50 5.67
CA ILE A 304 25.15 -13.80 4.42
C ILE A 304 25.30 -14.83 3.32
N MET A 305 24.20 -15.51 2.97
CA MET A 305 24.17 -16.21 1.69
C MET A 305 24.49 -15.19 0.61
N PRO A 306 25.36 -15.50 -0.37
CA PRO A 306 25.62 -14.59 -1.49
C PRO A 306 24.27 -14.26 -2.10
N ILE A 307 23.85 -13.02 -1.89
CA ILE A 307 22.54 -12.55 -2.31
C ILE A 307 22.65 -12.42 -3.82
N THR A 308 22.44 -13.54 -4.50
CA THR A 308 22.27 -13.56 -5.94
C THR A 308 21.04 -12.70 -6.14
N ALA A 309 21.20 -11.52 -6.75
CA ALA A 309 20.09 -10.60 -6.96
C ALA A 309 18.93 -11.42 -7.54
N VAL A 310 17.89 -11.65 -6.73
CA VAL A 310 16.85 -12.62 -7.08
C VAL A 310 16.12 -12.14 -8.34
N HIS A 311 16.16 -10.81 -8.56
CA HIS A 311 15.59 -10.08 -9.69
C HIS A 311 16.57 -9.00 -10.18
N ALA A 312 17.16 -9.20 -11.37
CA ALA A 312 18.20 -8.32 -11.94
C ALA A 312 17.70 -6.90 -12.25
N GLU A 313 16.43 -6.74 -12.64
CA GLU A 313 15.77 -5.44 -12.80
C GLU A 313 14.32 -5.54 -12.29
N PRO A 314 13.97 -4.84 -11.21
CA PRO A 314 12.66 -4.97 -10.56
C PRO A 314 11.55 -4.19 -11.26
N SER A 315 11.88 -3.09 -11.96
CA SER A 315 10.96 -2.26 -12.72
C SER A 315 11.43 -2.11 -14.16
N VAL A 316 10.56 -2.42 -15.12
CA VAL A 316 10.88 -2.31 -16.56
C VAL A 316 10.21 -1.07 -17.13
N THR A 317 10.91 -0.31 -17.97
CA THR A 317 10.29 0.80 -18.72
C THR A 317 9.66 0.24 -19.99
N PHE A 318 8.37 0.51 -20.20
CA PHE A 318 7.64 0.05 -21.38
C PHE A 318 7.41 1.20 -22.36
N GLN A 319 7.36 0.88 -23.66
CA GLN A 319 6.95 1.85 -24.68
C GLN A 319 5.43 1.98 -24.73
N THR A 320 4.91 3.11 -25.21
CA THR A 320 3.46 3.23 -25.43
C THR A 320 3.03 2.36 -26.61
N LYS A 321 2.00 1.54 -26.42
CA LYS A 321 1.34 0.78 -27.49
C LYS A 321 -0.14 1.12 -27.56
N GLU A 322 -0.72 1.19 -28.75
CA GLU A 322 -2.15 1.44 -28.97
C GLU A 322 -2.78 0.24 -29.68
N PHE A 323 -3.92 -0.21 -29.15
CA PHE A 323 -4.71 -1.31 -29.68
C PHE A 323 -6.13 -0.85 -29.97
N ASN A 324 -6.66 -1.28 -31.11
CA ASN A 324 -8.08 -1.16 -31.40
C ASN A 324 -8.79 -2.41 -30.89
N VAL A 325 -9.47 -2.29 -29.74
CA VAL A 325 -10.15 -3.40 -29.07
C VAL A 325 -11.63 -3.49 -29.42
N ARG A 326 -12.07 -2.73 -30.43
CA ARG A 326 -13.47 -2.69 -30.85
C ARG A 326 -13.98 -4.06 -31.27
N ASN A 327 -15.08 -4.45 -30.65
CA ASN A 327 -15.90 -5.57 -31.08
C ASN A 327 -16.78 -5.15 -32.28
N GLU A 328 -16.40 -5.59 -33.47
CA GLU A 328 -17.08 -5.21 -34.72
C GLU A 328 -18.53 -5.73 -34.78
N ILE A 329 -18.80 -6.88 -34.15
CA ILE A 329 -20.16 -7.44 -34.06
C ILE A 329 -21.04 -6.55 -33.19
N ASN A 330 -20.57 -6.20 -31.99
CA ASN A 330 -21.31 -5.32 -31.09
C ASN A 330 -21.51 -3.93 -31.69
N ASN A 331 -20.50 -3.40 -32.38
CA ASN A 331 -20.59 -2.13 -33.10
C ASN A 331 -21.68 -2.16 -34.19
N ALA A 332 -21.69 -3.19 -35.04
CA ALA A 332 -22.71 -3.36 -36.07
C ALA A 332 -24.12 -3.49 -35.47
N LEU A 333 -24.28 -4.30 -34.42
CA LEU A 333 -25.57 -4.48 -33.73
C LEU A 333 -26.04 -3.19 -33.05
N THR A 334 -25.14 -2.45 -32.41
CA THR A 334 -25.46 -1.16 -31.76
C THR A 334 -25.85 -0.10 -32.78
N MET A 335 -25.16 -0.05 -33.91
CA MET A 335 -25.49 0.86 -35.01
C MET A 335 -26.89 0.55 -35.57
N LEU A 336 -27.22 -0.74 -35.77
CA LEU A 336 -28.53 -1.17 -36.25
C LEU A 336 -29.64 -0.91 -35.23
N SER A 337 -29.44 -1.27 -33.96
CA SER A 337 -30.45 -1.15 -32.90
C SER A 337 -30.74 0.31 -32.52
N SER A 338 -29.75 1.19 -32.65
CA SER A 338 -29.91 2.64 -32.43
C SER A 338 -30.38 3.40 -33.67
N CYS A 339 -30.70 2.72 -34.77
CA CYS A 339 -31.02 3.35 -36.06
C CYS A 339 -29.95 4.37 -36.52
N GLY A 340 -28.68 4.11 -36.20
CA GLY A 340 -27.54 4.98 -36.50
C GLY A 340 -27.35 6.17 -35.56
N LEU A 341 -28.24 6.39 -34.58
CA LEU A 341 -28.14 7.53 -33.66
C LEU A 341 -26.90 7.45 -32.77
N ALA A 342 -26.53 6.26 -32.29
CA ALA A 342 -25.31 6.07 -31.49
C ALA A 342 -24.03 6.17 -32.33
N GLY A 343 -24.13 6.11 -33.66
CA GLY A 343 -22.99 6.13 -34.58
C GLY A 343 -22.09 4.89 -34.47
N CYS A 344 -20.91 4.98 -35.08
CA CYS A 344 -19.87 3.97 -34.94
C CYS A 344 -19.21 4.11 -33.58
N THR A 345 -19.21 3.05 -32.79
CA THR A 345 -18.42 3.02 -31.56
C THR A 345 -16.94 2.94 -31.91
N THR A 346 -16.14 3.60 -31.09
CA THR A 346 -14.68 3.50 -31.06
C THR A 346 -14.31 2.97 -29.69
N HIS A 347 -13.44 1.96 -29.67
CA HIS A 347 -12.98 1.34 -28.43
C HIS A 347 -11.50 1.05 -28.56
N LYS A 348 -10.70 1.83 -27.84
CA LYS A 348 -9.24 1.82 -27.94
C LYS A 348 -8.64 1.57 -26.58
N VAL A 349 -7.56 0.81 -26.55
CA VAL A 349 -6.74 0.61 -25.35
C VAL A 349 -5.34 1.08 -25.65
N VAL A 350 -4.87 2.08 -24.91
CA VAL A 350 -3.50 2.59 -24.96
C VAL A 350 -2.76 2.08 -23.73
N LEU A 351 -1.75 1.26 -23.94
CA LEU A 351 -0.84 0.80 -22.90
C LEU A 351 0.29 1.81 -22.76
N GLU A 352 0.11 2.81 -21.89
CA GLU A 352 1.15 3.77 -21.52
C GLU A 352 2.21 3.08 -20.62
N PRO A 353 3.38 3.69 -20.36
CA PRO A 353 4.41 3.06 -19.54
C PRO A 353 3.96 2.71 -18.11
N GLU A 354 3.02 3.48 -17.54
CA GLU A 354 2.62 3.39 -16.12
C GLU A 354 1.19 2.88 -15.91
N GLN A 355 0.36 2.94 -16.94
CA GLN A 355 -1.06 2.68 -16.83
C GLN A 355 -1.63 2.26 -18.18
N MET A 356 -2.78 1.60 -18.10
CA MET A 356 -3.64 1.37 -19.24
C MET A 356 -4.67 2.51 -19.34
N VAL A 357 -4.93 2.97 -20.55
CA VAL A 357 -5.98 3.94 -20.86
C VAL A 357 -6.95 3.32 -21.84
N GLU A 358 -8.17 3.05 -21.38
CA GLU A 358 -9.28 2.55 -22.20
C GLU A 358 -10.17 3.73 -22.58
N THR A 359 -10.34 3.96 -23.88
CA THR A 359 -11.21 5.01 -24.41
C THR A 359 -12.35 4.34 -25.17
N PHE A 360 -13.57 4.58 -24.70
CA PHE A 360 -14.78 4.20 -25.39
C PHE A 360 -15.53 5.47 -25.79
N SER A 361 -15.85 5.61 -27.07
CA SER A 361 -16.57 6.79 -27.56
C SER A 361 -17.54 6.42 -28.67
N ASN A 362 -18.71 7.03 -28.64
CA ASN A 362 -19.74 6.97 -29.66
C ASN A 362 -20.37 8.38 -29.80
N ASN A 363 -21.40 8.55 -30.63
CA ASN A 363 -22.00 9.87 -30.86
C ASN A 363 -22.66 10.49 -29.61
N CYS A 364 -22.99 9.67 -28.62
CA CYS A 364 -23.76 10.05 -27.44
C CYS A 364 -22.91 10.09 -26.16
N THR A 365 -21.86 9.28 -26.08
CA THR A 365 -21.06 9.09 -24.86
C THR A 365 -19.58 8.99 -25.19
N ASN A 366 -18.76 9.51 -24.30
CA ASN A 366 -17.32 9.33 -24.29
C ASN A 366 -16.91 9.00 -22.86
N SER A 367 -16.14 7.94 -22.69
CA SER A 367 -15.57 7.52 -21.42
C SER A 367 -14.10 7.19 -21.61
N VAL A 368 -13.29 7.66 -20.67
CA VAL A 368 -11.86 7.41 -20.62
C VAL A 368 -11.55 6.81 -19.27
N GLU A 369 -11.28 5.52 -19.25
CA GLU A 369 -10.83 4.80 -18.06
C GLU A 369 -9.30 4.73 -18.03
N ARG A 370 -8.72 5.01 -16.87
CA ARG A 370 -7.28 4.93 -16.63
C ARG A 370 -7.05 3.96 -15.50
N LYS A 371 -6.29 2.89 -15.72
CA LYS A 371 -6.03 1.87 -14.72
C LYS A 371 -4.52 1.63 -14.57
N PRO A 372 -3.92 1.97 -13.42
CA PRO A 372 -2.53 1.61 -13.13
C PRO A 372 -2.32 0.10 -13.18
N TYR A 373 -1.16 -0.36 -13.64
CA TYR A 373 -0.86 -1.79 -13.73
C TYR A 373 -0.85 -2.50 -12.37
N ALA A 374 -0.57 -1.77 -11.28
CA ALA A 374 -0.66 -2.29 -9.91
C ALA A 374 -2.10 -2.66 -9.49
N ASN A 375 -3.11 -2.10 -10.16
CA ASN A 375 -4.52 -2.34 -9.88
C ASN A 375 -5.14 -3.38 -10.83
N LEU A 376 -4.37 -3.92 -11.78
CA LEU A 376 -4.82 -5.05 -12.59
C LEU A 376 -4.80 -6.33 -11.73
N THR A 377 -5.98 -6.78 -11.29
CA THR A 377 -6.14 -8.00 -10.49
C THR A 377 -5.71 -9.24 -11.28
N SER A 378 -6.13 -9.32 -12.53
CA SER A 378 -5.94 -10.48 -13.41
C SER A 378 -5.69 -10.05 -14.85
N VAL A 379 -5.04 -10.95 -15.60
CA VAL A 379 -5.01 -10.91 -17.07
C VAL A 379 -5.66 -12.20 -17.52
N ASP A 380 -6.87 -12.07 -18.07
CA ASP A 380 -7.77 -13.17 -18.34
C ASP A 380 -7.92 -13.36 -19.85
N GLU A 381 -7.38 -14.46 -20.35
CA GLU A 381 -7.56 -14.89 -21.73
C GLU A 381 -8.74 -15.88 -21.79
N VAL A 382 -9.77 -15.52 -22.54
CA VAL A 382 -11.02 -16.29 -22.63
C VAL A 382 -11.32 -16.66 -24.07
N LEU A 383 -11.46 -17.95 -24.34
CA LEU A 383 -12.05 -18.48 -25.55
C LEU A 383 -13.52 -18.79 -25.25
N VAL A 384 -14.47 -17.94 -25.67
CA VAL A 384 -15.92 -18.06 -25.33
C VAL A 384 -16.66 -19.00 -26.28
N CYS A 385 -16.13 -19.23 -27.49
CA CYS A 385 -16.56 -20.31 -28.38
C CYS A 385 -15.38 -20.75 -29.25
N CYS A 386 -15.55 -21.77 -30.11
CA CYS A 386 -14.51 -22.30 -30.98
C CYS A 386 -13.74 -21.24 -31.82
N CYS A 387 -14.31 -20.04 -32.04
CA CYS A 387 -13.66 -18.94 -32.75
C CYS A 387 -13.55 -17.62 -31.98
N CYS A 388 -14.22 -17.43 -30.83
CA CYS A 388 -14.28 -16.14 -30.13
C CYS A 388 -13.23 -16.02 -29.03
N ARG A 389 -12.20 -15.19 -29.22
CA ARG A 389 -11.14 -14.92 -28.23
C ARG A 389 -11.27 -13.53 -27.60
N LEU A 390 -11.06 -13.46 -26.29
CA LEU A 390 -11.11 -12.23 -25.52
C LEU A 390 -9.93 -12.13 -24.57
N VAL A 391 -9.55 -10.91 -24.23
CA VAL A 391 -8.63 -10.59 -23.14
C VAL A 391 -9.27 -9.53 -22.26
N ASN A 392 -9.40 -9.79 -20.95
CA ASN A 392 -10.08 -8.90 -19.98
C ASN A 392 -11.46 -8.39 -20.46
N GLY A 393 -12.20 -9.23 -21.19
CA GLY A 393 -13.52 -8.88 -21.74
C GLY A 393 -13.49 -8.15 -23.09
N TRP A 394 -12.33 -7.77 -23.62
CA TRP A 394 -12.21 -7.17 -24.95
C TRP A 394 -12.18 -8.22 -26.05
N LEU A 395 -12.92 -7.99 -27.13
CA LEU A 395 -13.01 -8.87 -28.31
C LEU A 395 -12.58 -8.09 -29.57
N PRO A 396 -11.26 -7.90 -29.82
CA PRO A 396 -10.79 -7.10 -30.95
C PRO A 396 -11.18 -7.71 -32.30
N GLY A 397 -11.85 -6.92 -33.16
CA GLY A 397 -12.23 -7.33 -34.50
C GLY A 397 -13.51 -8.17 -34.56
N VAL A 398 -13.57 -9.11 -35.51
CA VAL A 398 -14.69 -10.06 -35.67
C VAL A 398 -14.26 -11.38 -35.03
N CYS A 399 -14.89 -11.73 -33.91
CA CYS A 399 -14.57 -12.91 -33.09
C CYS A 399 -13.20 -12.89 -32.38
N GLY A 400 -12.52 -11.75 -32.25
CA GLY A 400 -11.26 -11.69 -31.49
C GLY A 400 -10.08 -12.22 -32.29
N ASP A 401 -9.36 -11.32 -32.96
CA ASP A 401 -8.13 -11.68 -33.68
C ASP A 401 -7.12 -12.34 -32.73
N GLN A 402 -6.75 -13.59 -33.01
CA GLN A 402 -5.91 -14.38 -32.11
C GLN A 402 -4.57 -13.71 -31.85
N GLY A 403 -3.95 -13.14 -32.90
CA GLY A 403 -2.67 -12.45 -32.78
C GLY A 403 -2.77 -11.24 -31.86
N MET A 404 -3.78 -10.38 -32.09
CA MET A 404 -4.01 -9.20 -31.28
C MET A 404 -4.38 -9.52 -29.83
N VAL A 405 -5.27 -10.50 -29.58
CA VAL A 405 -5.64 -10.91 -28.21
C VAL A 405 -4.42 -11.41 -27.45
N GLN A 406 -3.60 -12.25 -28.08
CA GLN A 406 -2.39 -12.78 -27.46
C GLN A 406 -1.36 -11.67 -27.20
N GLU A 407 -1.14 -10.76 -28.15
CA GLU A 407 -0.23 -9.62 -27.95
C GLU A 407 -0.69 -8.72 -26.80
N ILE A 408 -1.98 -8.39 -26.73
CA ILE A 408 -2.53 -7.57 -25.63
C ILE A 408 -2.35 -8.29 -24.29
N ALA A 409 -2.63 -9.60 -24.22
CA ALA A 409 -2.47 -10.38 -23.00
C ALA A 409 -0.99 -10.44 -22.54
N GLU A 410 -0.06 -10.68 -23.47
CA GLU A 410 1.37 -10.70 -23.18
C GLU A 410 1.89 -9.33 -22.73
N GLU A 411 1.49 -8.24 -23.38
CA GLU A 411 1.85 -6.88 -22.99
C GLU A 411 1.27 -6.50 -21.63
N LEU A 412 -0.01 -6.78 -21.38
CA LEU A 412 -0.64 -6.51 -20.08
C LEU A 412 0.04 -7.30 -18.97
N GLN A 413 0.31 -8.58 -19.18
CA GLN A 413 0.98 -9.40 -18.18
C GLN A 413 2.41 -8.91 -17.94
N GLY A 414 3.16 -8.59 -19.00
CA GLY A 414 4.51 -8.05 -18.90
C GLY A 414 4.54 -6.77 -18.07
N ARG A 415 3.59 -5.86 -18.30
CA ARG A 415 3.46 -4.60 -17.55
C ARG A 415 2.96 -4.79 -16.13
N LYS A 416 2.02 -5.71 -15.91
CA LYS A 416 1.59 -6.10 -14.56
C LYS A 416 2.75 -6.66 -13.73
N VAL A 417 3.60 -7.50 -14.32
CA VAL A 417 4.81 -8.02 -13.66
C VAL A 417 5.85 -6.92 -13.47
N GLY A 418 6.06 -6.05 -14.47
CA GLY A 418 7.14 -5.06 -14.50
C GLY A 418 6.82 -3.70 -13.87
N ARG A 419 5.55 -3.37 -13.61
CA ARG A 419 5.07 -2.12 -12.97
C ARG A 419 3.98 -2.35 -11.91
N GLY A 420 3.49 -3.57 -11.72
CA GLY A 420 2.45 -3.86 -10.73
C GLY A 420 2.98 -4.26 -9.35
N ASN A 421 2.12 -4.92 -8.57
CA ASN A 421 2.46 -5.34 -7.18
C ASN A 421 3.67 -6.28 -7.11
N ILE A 422 3.91 -7.07 -8.16
CA ILE A 422 5.08 -7.95 -8.27
C ILE A 422 6.37 -7.11 -8.37
N ALA A 423 6.43 -6.15 -9.28
CA ALA A 423 7.56 -5.22 -9.39
C ALA A 423 7.81 -4.46 -8.09
N GLN A 424 6.74 -4.04 -7.40
CA GLN A 424 6.84 -3.37 -6.11
C GLN A 424 7.50 -4.26 -5.05
N LEU A 425 7.10 -5.53 -4.95
CA LEU A 425 7.73 -6.49 -4.04
C LEU A 425 9.22 -6.68 -4.39
N ARG A 426 9.54 -6.90 -5.67
CA ARG A 426 10.93 -7.04 -6.13
C ARG A 426 11.78 -5.80 -5.82
N ASN A 427 11.20 -4.60 -5.96
CA ASN A 427 11.83 -3.34 -5.59
C ASN A 427 12.13 -3.28 -4.07
N GLN A 428 11.18 -3.69 -3.24
CA GLN A 428 11.36 -3.73 -1.78
C GLN A 428 12.43 -4.73 -1.36
N GLU A 429 12.43 -5.93 -1.95
CA GLU A 429 13.45 -6.94 -1.70
C GLU A 429 14.85 -6.43 -2.08
N ASN A 430 15.00 -5.85 -3.26
CA ASN A 430 16.26 -5.27 -3.69
C ASN A 430 16.70 -4.08 -2.81
N SER A 431 15.76 -3.25 -2.36
CA SER A 431 16.04 -2.15 -1.41
C SER A 431 16.58 -2.68 -0.09
N MET A 432 15.95 -3.72 0.46
CA MET A 432 16.35 -4.36 1.71
C MET A 432 17.73 -4.99 1.60
N VAL A 433 18.03 -5.67 0.49
CA VAL A 433 19.37 -6.22 0.22
C VAL A 433 20.43 -5.12 0.20
N LYS A 434 20.15 -3.98 -0.43
CA LYS A 434 21.07 -2.84 -0.50
C LYS A 434 21.20 -2.08 0.82
N ALA A 435 20.12 -2.02 1.60
CA ALA A 435 20.17 -1.50 2.96
C ALA A 435 21.06 -2.35 3.85
N LEU A 436 20.93 -3.69 3.78
CA LEU A 436 21.79 -4.63 4.51
C LEU A 436 23.26 -4.53 4.07
N GLU A 437 23.51 -4.46 2.77
CA GLU A 437 24.86 -4.20 2.24
C GLU A 437 25.46 -2.93 2.85
N SER A 438 24.68 -1.84 2.85
CA SER A 438 25.11 -0.55 3.42
C SER A 438 25.36 -0.66 4.93
N ASP A 439 24.51 -1.37 5.66
CA ASP A 439 24.63 -1.60 7.09
C ASP A 439 25.93 -2.33 7.46
N ILE A 440 26.26 -3.42 6.76
CA ILE A 440 27.50 -4.19 6.94
C ILE A 440 28.74 -3.34 6.61
N ARG A 441 28.67 -2.52 5.55
CA ARG A 441 29.76 -1.62 5.18
C ARG A 441 30.02 -0.59 6.28
N VAL A 442 28.96 -0.04 6.87
CA VAL A 442 29.06 0.90 7.99
C VAL A 442 29.55 0.19 9.26
N ASP A 443 29.15 -1.04 9.54
CA ASP A 443 29.71 -1.82 10.67
C ASP A 443 31.22 -2.01 10.56
N SER A 444 31.71 -2.31 9.35
CA SER A 444 33.15 -2.40 9.07
C SER A 444 33.86 -1.07 9.37
N LEU A 445 33.26 0.06 8.99
CA LEU A 445 33.78 1.41 9.26
C LEU A 445 33.77 1.73 10.76
N MET A 446 32.67 1.45 11.46
CA MET A 446 32.54 1.66 12.90
C MET A 446 33.60 0.86 13.66
N LYS A 447 33.78 -0.41 13.30
CA LYS A 447 34.81 -1.25 13.91
C LYS A 447 36.21 -0.68 13.68
N LYS A 448 36.51 -0.24 12.45
CA LYS A 448 37.81 0.40 12.12
C LYS A 448 38.06 1.66 12.96
N GLN A 449 37.01 2.44 13.24
CA GLN A 449 37.08 3.67 14.04
C GLN A 449 36.92 3.42 15.56
N GLY A 450 36.79 2.17 15.99
CA GLY A 450 36.60 1.83 17.40
C GLY A 450 35.30 2.37 17.99
N VAL A 451 34.23 2.45 17.18
CA VAL A 451 32.89 2.85 17.61
C VAL A 451 32.08 1.59 17.91
N ALA A 452 31.59 1.47 19.13
CA ALA A 452 30.78 0.33 19.55
C ALA A 452 29.33 0.46 19.08
N TYR A 453 28.75 -0.65 18.61
CA TYR A 453 27.32 -0.79 18.30
C TYR A 453 26.80 -2.12 18.85
N PRO A 454 25.64 -2.17 19.55
CA PRO A 454 24.78 -1.04 19.90
C PRO A 454 25.47 -0.04 20.85
N PRO A 455 25.16 1.26 20.75
CA PRO A 455 25.77 2.29 21.59
C PRO A 455 25.29 2.17 23.05
N SER A 456 26.10 2.66 23.99
CA SER A 456 25.68 2.78 25.38
C SER A 456 24.59 3.86 25.53
N GLN A 457 23.77 3.79 26.58
CA GLN A 457 22.77 4.82 26.86
C GLN A 457 23.41 6.21 27.05
N GLN A 458 24.61 6.27 27.65
CA GLN A 458 25.38 7.50 27.78
C GLN A 458 25.79 8.07 26.42
N THR A 459 26.29 7.23 25.51
CA THR A 459 26.63 7.62 24.14
C THR A 459 25.40 8.13 23.39
N MET A 460 24.24 7.48 23.56
CA MET A 460 23.00 7.94 22.96
C MET A 460 22.56 9.31 23.49
N GLN A 461 22.66 9.55 24.80
CA GLN A 461 22.36 10.85 25.40
C GLN A 461 23.35 11.93 24.97
N GLU A 462 24.63 11.58 24.79
CA GLU A 462 25.65 12.50 24.30
C GLU A 462 25.36 12.95 22.86
N VAL A 463 24.95 12.03 21.99
CA VAL A 463 24.72 12.30 20.57
C VAL A 463 23.37 12.95 20.31
N TYR A 464 22.31 12.54 21.00
CA TYR A 464 20.93 12.97 20.71
C TYR A 464 20.29 13.84 21.80
N GLY A 465 20.97 14.04 22.94
CA GLY A 465 20.41 14.76 24.07
C GLY A 465 19.16 14.10 24.63
N ALA A 466 18.10 14.90 24.83
CA ALA A 466 16.83 14.42 25.39
C ALA A 466 15.99 13.59 24.39
N GLN A 467 16.25 13.71 23.08
CA GLN A 467 15.46 13.06 22.03
C GLN A 467 16.17 11.81 21.49
N VAL A 468 16.35 10.83 22.36
CA VAL A 468 17.01 9.56 22.01
C VAL A 468 16.14 8.76 21.04
N PRO A 469 16.63 8.42 19.83
CA PRO A 469 15.94 7.50 18.93
C PRO A 469 15.71 6.15 19.62
N THR A 470 14.50 5.62 19.51
CA THR A 470 14.21 4.26 19.97
C THR A 470 14.87 3.27 19.01
N LEU A 471 15.86 2.54 19.51
CA LEU A 471 16.48 1.48 18.72
C LEU A 471 15.55 0.27 18.63
N PRO A 472 15.53 -0.41 17.47
CA PRO A 472 14.86 -1.71 17.36
C PRO A 472 15.45 -2.68 18.40
N PRO A 473 14.63 -3.57 18.99
CA PRO A 473 15.09 -4.52 20.00
C PRO A 473 16.24 -5.38 19.44
N THR A 474 17.36 -5.43 20.15
CA THR A 474 18.51 -6.26 19.81
C THR A 474 18.24 -7.71 20.17
N GLY A 475 18.03 -8.57 19.18
CA GLY A 475 17.84 -10.02 19.37
C GLY A 475 17.68 -10.79 18.06
N ALA A 476 17.79 -12.12 18.10
CA ALA A 476 17.72 -13.04 16.96
C ALA A 476 16.47 -12.86 16.07
N ALA A 477 15.38 -12.31 16.63
CA ALA A 477 14.16 -11.96 15.92
C ALA A 477 14.39 -10.91 14.81
N GLY A 478 15.38 -10.01 14.95
CA GLY A 478 15.66 -8.97 13.95
C GLY A 478 16.61 -9.40 12.83
N GLN A 479 17.33 -10.52 12.96
CA GLN A 479 18.32 -10.95 11.94
C GLN A 479 17.79 -12.07 11.04
N THR A 480 16.92 -12.94 11.54
CA THR A 480 16.36 -14.06 10.74
C THR A 480 15.20 -13.65 9.83
N MET A 481 14.55 -12.50 10.08
CA MET A 481 13.34 -12.09 9.35
C MET A 481 13.58 -11.56 7.93
N HIS A 482 14.83 -11.31 7.51
CA HIS A 482 15.08 -10.56 6.26
C HIS A 482 15.16 -11.40 5.00
N LEU A 483 15.68 -12.64 5.03
CA LEU A 483 15.95 -13.39 3.79
C LEU A 483 14.83 -14.37 3.39
N SER A 484 14.03 -14.83 4.36
CA SER A 484 12.98 -15.84 4.10
C SER A 484 11.85 -15.33 3.21
N ALA A 485 11.67 -14.01 3.11
CA ALA A 485 10.66 -13.40 2.23
C ALA A 485 11.06 -13.42 0.75
N SER A 486 12.36 -13.56 0.44
CA SER A 486 12.90 -13.61 -0.93
C SER A 486 13.16 -15.04 -1.43
N GLU A 487 12.80 -16.06 -0.66
CA GLU A 487 12.97 -17.46 -1.06
C GLU A 487 12.10 -17.77 -2.28
N ARG A 488 12.73 -18.26 -3.35
CA ARG A 488 12.00 -18.77 -4.52
C ARG A 488 11.16 -19.98 -4.11
N MET A 489 9.88 -19.93 -4.47
CA MET A 489 8.93 -21.00 -4.18
C MET A 489 8.86 -21.96 -5.37
N GLU A 490 8.83 -23.26 -5.07
CA GLU A 490 8.74 -24.29 -6.11
C GLU A 490 7.42 -24.17 -6.88
N THR A 491 7.43 -24.48 -8.19
CA THR A 491 6.18 -24.51 -8.96
C THR A 491 5.41 -25.80 -8.63
N LYS A 492 4.16 -25.66 -8.20
CA LYS A 492 3.27 -26.79 -7.92
C LYS A 492 2.07 -26.78 -8.86
N GLU A 493 1.65 -27.95 -9.31
CA GLU A 493 0.50 -28.11 -10.21
C GLU A 493 -0.53 -29.02 -9.55
N TYR A 494 -1.79 -28.58 -9.58
CA TYR A 494 -2.92 -29.29 -8.99
C TYR A 494 -4.03 -29.47 -10.03
N GLU A 495 -4.56 -30.68 -10.16
CA GLU A 495 -5.82 -30.91 -10.87
C GLU A 495 -6.98 -30.58 -9.92
N ILE A 496 -7.67 -29.47 -10.16
CA ILE A 496 -8.73 -28.96 -9.29
C ILE A 496 -10.13 -29.15 -9.88
N THR A 497 -10.26 -30.07 -10.85
CA THR A 497 -11.53 -30.33 -11.54
C THR A 497 -12.60 -30.83 -10.56
N SER A 498 -13.73 -30.13 -10.49
CA SER A 498 -14.90 -30.60 -9.74
C SER A 498 -15.61 -31.76 -10.47
N CYS A 499 -16.36 -32.61 -9.75
CA CYS A 499 -17.10 -33.69 -10.43
C CYS A 499 -18.18 -33.17 -11.38
N GLY A 500 -18.79 -32.01 -11.08
CA GLY A 500 -19.72 -31.36 -12.00
C GLY A 500 -19.05 -30.99 -13.32
N GLN A 501 -17.85 -30.40 -13.26
CA GLN A 501 -17.07 -30.10 -14.46
C GLN A 501 -16.65 -31.36 -15.21
N ARG A 502 -16.21 -32.43 -14.52
CA ARG A 502 -15.87 -33.71 -15.16
C ARG A 502 -17.05 -34.29 -15.96
N MET A 503 -18.28 -34.19 -15.43
CA MET A 503 -19.49 -34.62 -16.14
C MET A 503 -19.75 -33.82 -17.42
N CYS A 504 -19.32 -32.55 -17.48
CA CYS A 504 -19.43 -31.68 -18.65
C CYS A 504 -18.15 -31.64 -19.51
N CYS A 505 -17.30 -32.66 -19.44
CA CYS A 505 -16.01 -32.72 -20.15
C CYS A 505 -15.07 -31.53 -19.84
N GLY A 506 -15.30 -30.87 -18.71
CA GLY A 506 -14.47 -29.80 -18.18
C GLY A 506 -13.24 -30.36 -17.45
N LYS A 507 -12.15 -29.62 -17.53
CA LYS A 507 -10.90 -29.80 -16.79
C LYS A 507 -10.51 -28.45 -16.20
N GLN A 508 -10.09 -28.46 -14.94
CA GLN A 508 -9.58 -27.27 -14.28
C GLN A 508 -8.25 -27.61 -13.60
N ASN A 509 -7.22 -26.83 -13.91
CA ASN A 509 -5.89 -26.95 -13.35
C ASN A 509 -5.50 -25.66 -12.63
N LEU A 510 -4.75 -25.80 -11.54
CA LEU A 510 -4.18 -24.71 -10.77
C LEU A 510 -2.66 -24.87 -10.75
N VAL A 511 -1.94 -23.89 -11.30
CA VAL A 511 -0.48 -23.83 -11.25
C VAL A 511 -0.07 -22.72 -10.30
N LEU A 512 0.61 -23.08 -9.22
CA LEU A 512 1.18 -22.14 -8.26
C LEU A 512 2.66 -21.95 -8.57
N ASN A 513 3.02 -20.80 -9.16
CA ASN A 513 4.41 -20.44 -9.43
C ASN A 513 4.98 -19.53 -8.33
N ASP A 514 6.17 -18.96 -8.50
CA ASP A 514 6.81 -18.13 -7.46
C ASP A 514 6.01 -16.86 -7.09
N GLU A 515 5.21 -16.29 -8.01
CA GLU A 515 4.62 -14.95 -7.86
C GLU A 515 3.10 -14.87 -8.00
N GLU A 516 2.47 -15.86 -8.66
CA GLU A 516 1.06 -15.87 -8.99
C GLU A 516 0.46 -17.28 -9.06
N ALA A 517 -0.85 -17.34 -8.85
CA ALA A 517 -1.69 -18.50 -9.14
C ALA A 517 -2.24 -18.39 -10.57
N ILE A 518 -2.09 -19.46 -11.35
CA ILE A 518 -2.61 -19.57 -12.70
C ILE A 518 -3.74 -20.60 -12.69
N TYR A 519 -4.94 -20.15 -13.05
CA TYR A 519 -6.13 -20.98 -13.17
C TYR A 519 -6.37 -21.25 -14.66
N ASP A 520 -6.27 -22.51 -15.06
CA ASP A 520 -6.56 -22.97 -16.41
C ASP A 520 -7.85 -23.79 -16.38
N PHE A 521 -8.93 -23.24 -16.93
CA PHE A 521 -10.20 -23.94 -17.12
C PHE A 521 -10.40 -24.25 -18.60
N GLN A 522 -10.76 -25.49 -18.91
CA GLN A 522 -11.04 -25.93 -20.26
C GLN A 522 -12.26 -26.83 -20.28
N ASN A 523 -13.18 -26.60 -21.20
CA ASN A 523 -14.23 -27.55 -21.55
C ASN A 523 -14.28 -27.71 -23.09
N CYS A 524 -15.29 -28.40 -23.62
CA CYS A 524 -15.43 -28.62 -25.07
C CYS A 524 -15.56 -27.33 -25.89
N CYS A 525 -16.05 -26.25 -25.29
CA CYS A 525 -16.45 -25.03 -25.99
C CYS A 525 -15.59 -23.80 -25.63
N SER A 526 -14.93 -23.84 -24.48
CA SER A 526 -14.21 -22.69 -23.93
C SER A 526 -12.91 -23.08 -23.23
N LYS A 527 -11.93 -22.18 -23.32
CA LYS A 527 -10.70 -22.21 -22.52
C LYS A 527 -10.55 -20.85 -21.85
N VAL A 528 -10.41 -20.84 -20.54
CA VAL A 528 -10.16 -19.65 -19.74
C VAL A 528 -8.82 -19.82 -19.04
N ARG A 529 -7.96 -18.83 -19.16
CA ARG A 529 -6.70 -18.76 -18.44
C ARG A 529 -6.67 -17.45 -17.65
N GLN A 530 -6.65 -17.56 -16.33
CA GLN A 530 -6.62 -16.44 -15.40
C GLN A 530 -5.32 -16.46 -14.59
N ARG A 531 -4.69 -15.30 -14.43
CA ARG A 531 -3.43 -15.15 -13.70
C ARG A 531 -3.59 -14.13 -12.57
N GLU A 532 -3.52 -14.62 -11.33
CA GLU A 532 -3.80 -13.84 -10.12
C GLU A 532 -2.56 -13.79 -9.21
N PRO A 533 -1.99 -12.61 -8.90
CA PRO A 533 -0.83 -12.48 -8.04
C PRO A 533 -1.20 -12.76 -6.59
N TYR A 534 -0.26 -13.29 -5.80
CA TYR A 534 -0.52 -13.63 -4.39
C TYR A 534 -0.90 -12.42 -3.51
N ALA A 535 -0.57 -11.20 -3.95
CA ALA A 535 -0.98 -9.96 -3.30
C ALA A 535 -2.47 -9.62 -3.50
N SER A 536 -3.08 -10.11 -4.57
CA SER A 536 -4.50 -9.93 -4.88
C SER A 536 -5.37 -11.03 -4.29
N LEU A 537 -4.78 -12.13 -3.81
CA LEU A 537 -5.52 -13.14 -3.06
C LEU A 537 -6.08 -12.50 -1.77
N GLY A 538 -7.41 -12.43 -1.70
CA GLY A 538 -8.13 -12.12 -0.48
C GLY A 538 -8.03 -13.24 0.54
N SER A 539 -9.13 -13.63 1.18
CA SER A 539 -9.07 -14.77 2.10
C SER A 539 -8.71 -16.05 1.35
N VAL A 540 -7.93 -16.93 1.96
CA VAL A 540 -7.60 -18.26 1.40
C VAL A 540 -7.81 -19.26 2.51
N GLU A 541 -9.06 -19.61 2.74
CA GLU A 541 -9.44 -20.49 3.84
C GLU A 541 -10.37 -21.58 3.31
N PRO A 542 -10.32 -22.78 3.89
CA PRO A 542 -11.29 -23.81 3.58
C PRO A 542 -12.67 -23.37 4.06
N VAL A 543 -13.66 -23.46 3.17
CA VAL A 543 -15.07 -23.18 3.42
C VAL A 543 -15.81 -24.49 3.39
N GLN A 544 -16.52 -24.80 4.48
CA GLN A 544 -17.38 -25.97 4.56
C GLN A 544 -18.75 -25.63 3.97
N ASN A 545 -19.16 -26.41 2.98
CA ASN A 545 -20.46 -26.36 2.32
C ASN A 545 -21.22 -27.67 2.54
N CYS A 546 -22.52 -27.68 2.23
CA CYS A 546 -23.37 -28.88 2.28
C CYS A 546 -23.37 -29.61 3.65
N GLY A 547 -23.43 -28.86 4.75
CA GLY A 547 -23.43 -29.46 6.10
C GLY A 547 -22.09 -30.09 6.49
N GLY A 548 -20.97 -29.60 5.92
CA GLY A 548 -19.62 -30.06 6.20
C GLY A 548 -19.15 -31.23 5.33
N LEU A 549 -19.98 -31.72 4.40
CA LEU A 549 -19.62 -32.82 3.50
C LEU A 549 -18.64 -32.38 2.40
N CYS A 550 -18.79 -31.15 1.90
CA CYS A 550 -17.95 -30.59 0.86
C CYS A 550 -17.09 -29.45 1.44
N VAL A 551 -15.79 -29.46 1.16
CA VAL A 551 -14.88 -28.37 1.52
C VAL A 551 -14.30 -27.78 0.25
N GLN A 552 -14.29 -26.46 0.13
CA GLN A 552 -13.65 -25.76 -0.98
C GLN A 552 -12.71 -24.67 -0.48
N VAL A 553 -11.69 -24.31 -1.25
CA VAL A 553 -10.91 -23.09 -0.96
C VAL A 553 -11.59 -21.94 -1.68
N SER A 554 -12.02 -20.93 -0.93
CA SER A 554 -12.57 -19.70 -1.51
C SER A 554 -11.49 -18.62 -1.49
N THR A 555 -11.21 -18.05 -2.66
CA THR A 555 -10.51 -16.78 -2.83
C THR A 555 -11.53 -15.69 -3.20
N ASP A 556 -11.08 -14.43 -3.33
CA ASP A 556 -11.98 -13.33 -3.72
C ASP A 556 -12.52 -13.48 -5.15
N GLN A 557 -11.77 -14.18 -6.02
CA GLN A 557 -12.11 -14.32 -7.44
C GLN A 557 -12.47 -15.76 -7.84
N ASN A 558 -12.02 -16.76 -7.08
CA ASN A 558 -12.06 -18.15 -7.49
C ASN A 558 -12.55 -19.07 -6.37
N GLU A 559 -13.35 -20.07 -6.74
CA GLU A 559 -13.71 -21.19 -5.87
C GLU A 559 -13.00 -22.46 -6.35
N ILE A 560 -12.21 -23.06 -5.47
CA ILE A 560 -11.39 -24.24 -5.78
C ILE A 560 -11.99 -25.45 -5.06
N CYS A 561 -12.60 -26.36 -5.84
CA CYS A 561 -13.40 -27.46 -5.31
C CYS A 561 -13.02 -28.81 -5.97
N PRO A 562 -11.78 -29.31 -5.78
CA PRO A 562 -11.34 -30.59 -6.33
C PRO A 562 -12.27 -31.72 -5.90
N GLY A 563 -12.72 -32.54 -6.84
CA GLY A 563 -13.61 -33.67 -6.54
C GLY A 563 -14.93 -33.26 -5.85
N CYS A 564 -15.49 -32.10 -6.21
CA CYS A 564 -16.67 -31.51 -5.53
C CYS A 564 -16.45 -31.23 -4.04
N GLY A 565 -15.20 -31.03 -3.63
CA GLY A 565 -14.85 -30.76 -2.25
C GLY A 565 -14.91 -31.99 -1.35
N CYS A 566 -14.98 -33.19 -1.93
CA CYS A 566 -14.87 -34.45 -1.18
C CYS A 566 -13.39 -34.81 -0.88
N GLU A 567 -12.45 -34.22 -1.61
CA GLU A 567 -11.01 -34.44 -1.45
C GLU A 567 -10.43 -33.50 -0.38
N HIS A 568 -10.88 -33.63 0.87
CA HIS A 568 -10.57 -32.69 1.97
C HIS A 568 -9.06 -32.50 2.17
N ALA A 569 -8.27 -33.58 2.01
CA ALA A 569 -6.82 -33.52 2.14
C ALA A 569 -6.19 -32.59 1.09
N LEU A 570 -6.62 -32.70 -0.18
CA LEU A 570 -6.13 -31.87 -1.27
C LEU A 570 -6.58 -30.41 -1.11
N VAL A 571 -7.83 -30.18 -0.69
CA VAL A 571 -8.34 -28.84 -0.39
C VAL A 571 -7.53 -28.15 0.70
N ASN A 572 -7.24 -28.87 1.79
CA ASN A 572 -6.43 -28.35 2.90
C ASN A 572 -4.98 -28.10 2.47
N GLU A 573 -4.39 -28.96 1.64
CA GLU A 573 -3.05 -28.74 1.08
C GLU A 573 -3.02 -27.47 0.22
N ILE A 574 -3.95 -27.33 -0.73
CA ILE A 574 -4.04 -26.16 -1.60
C ILE A 574 -4.26 -24.89 -0.77
N SER A 575 -5.14 -24.92 0.22
CA SER A 575 -5.38 -23.77 1.10
C SER A 575 -4.13 -23.40 1.91
N ALA A 576 -3.41 -24.38 2.46
CA ALA A 576 -2.19 -24.14 3.23
C ALA A 576 -1.08 -23.57 2.35
N GLU A 577 -0.90 -24.11 1.14
CA GLU A 577 0.10 -23.64 0.18
C GLU A 577 -0.21 -22.22 -0.30
N LEU A 578 -1.44 -21.95 -0.75
CA LEU A 578 -1.85 -20.60 -1.16
C LEU A 578 -1.73 -19.59 -0.01
N GLN A 579 -2.09 -19.97 1.21
CA GLN A 579 -1.96 -19.11 2.39
C GLN A 579 -0.48 -18.85 2.73
N GLN A 580 0.39 -19.86 2.61
CA GLN A 580 1.83 -19.69 2.78
C GLN A 580 2.40 -18.71 1.75
N ARG A 581 2.04 -18.87 0.47
CA ARG A 581 2.47 -17.99 -0.63
C ARG A 581 1.94 -16.57 -0.46
N LYS A 582 0.67 -16.41 -0.08
CA LYS A 582 0.08 -15.10 0.25
C LYS A 582 0.81 -14.42 1.40
N VAL A 583 1.25 -15.15 2.43
CA VAL A 583 2.01 -14.56 3.54
C VAL A 583 3.44 -14.18 3.12
N LYS A 584 4.07 -14.97 2.23
CA LYS A 584 5.46 -14.74 1.76
C LYS A 584 5.59 -13.75 0.59
N ARG A 585 4.57 -13.63 -0.27
CA ARG A 585 4.60 -12.84 -1.52
C ARG A 585 3.45 -11.84 -1.65
N GLY A 586 2.45 -11.90 -0.77
CA GLY A 586 1.32 -10.97 -0.81
C GLY A 586 1.55 -9.68 -0.02
N ASN A 587 0.47 -8.92 0.22
CA ASN A 587 0.53 -7.63 0.92
C ASN A 587 1.14 -7.72 2.33
N ILE A 588 1.02 -8.87 3.01
CA ILE A 588 1.61 -9.08 4.33
C ILE A 588 3.14 -9.06 4.24
N ALA A 589 3.71 -9.69 3.21
CA ALA A 589 5.14 -9.70 2.98
C ALA A 589 5.65 -8.29 2.69
N GLN A 590 4.97 -7.56 1.81
CA GLN A 590 5.32 -6.18 1.47
C GLN A 590 5.36 -5.27 2.71
N ILE A 591 4.34 -5.36 3.58
CA ILE A 591 4.31 -4.60 4.84
C ILE A 591 5.49 -4.96 5.74
N ARG A 592 5.74 -6.26 5.94
CA ARG A 592 6.85 -6.72 6.78
C ARG A 592 8.21 -6.30 6.22
N GLN A 593 8.41 -6.42 4.91
CA GLN A 593 9.62 -5.96 4.23
C GLN A 593 9.80 -4.45 4.37
N GLN A 594 8.72 -3.67 4.28
CA GLN A 594 8.76 -2.23 4.50
C GLN A 594 9.11 -1.87 5.95
N GLU A 595 8.51 -2.53 6.94
CA GLU A 595 8.82 -2.35 8.36
C GLU A 595 10.30 -2.70 8.64
N ASN A 596 10.77 -3.80 8.07
CA ASN A 596 12.16 -4.25 8.16
C ASN A 596 13.13 -3.26 7.50
N LEU A 597 12.82 -2.77 6.30
CA LEU A 597 13.62 -1.77 5.59
C LEU A 597 13.71 -0.47 6.40
N MET A 598 12.60 -0.02 6.98
CA MET A 598 12.57 1.15 7.84
C MET A 598 13.49 0.97 9.06
N VAL A 599 13.48 -0.21 9.67
CA VAL A 599 14.37 -0.56 10.78
C VAL A 599 15.85 -0.48 10.35
N GLU A 600 16.21 -1.03 9.20
CA GLU A 600 17.59 -0.95 8.68
C GLU A 600 18.02 0.49 8.37
N ILE A 601 17.13 1.31 7.80
CA ILE A 601 17.41 2.74 7.55
C ILE A 601 17.66 3.49 8.87
N ILE A 602 16.86 3.22 9.91
CA ILE A 602 17.06 3.84 11.24
C ILE A 602 18.41 3.42 11.82
N LYS A 603 18.74 2.12 11.78
CA LYS A 603 20.04 1.61 12.26
C LYS A 603 21.18 2.31 11.52
N LEU A 604 21.11 2.36 10.19
CA LEU A 604 22.11 2.99 9.34
C LEU A 604 22.29 4.48 9.69
N GLY A 605 21.18 5.20 9.89
CA GLY A 605 21.19 6.59 10.34
C GLY A 605 21.90 6.77 11.69
N VAL A 606 21.58 5.92 12.67
CA VAL A 606 22.22 5.97 13.99
C VAL A 606 23.71 5.65 13.90
N LYS A 607 24.09 4.64 13.12
CA LYS A 607 25.50 4.25 12.94
C LYS A 607 26.32 5.37 12.31
N LEU A 608 25.78 6.06 11.31
CA LEU A 608 26.43 7.23 10.72
C LEU A 608 26.50 8.41 11.69
N ASP A 609 25.45 8.69 12.46
CA ASP A 609 25.50 9.73 13.51
C ASP A 609 26.63 9.47 14.53
N LEU A 610 26.79 8.21 14.95
CA LEU A 610 27.87 7.80 15.87
C LEU A 610 29.26 8.00 15.25
N LEU A 611 29.42 7.66 13.95
CA LEU A 611 30.67 7.89 13.22
C LEU A 611 30.99 9.37 13.09
N LEU A 612 30.01 10.20 12.71
CA LEU A 612 30.19 11.65 12.60
C LEU A 612 30.58 12.26 13.94
N ASN A 613 29.93 11.85 15.04
CA ASN A 613 30.29 12.31 16.37
C ASN A 613 31.71 11.89 16.77
N LYS A 614 32.12 10.65 16.48
CA LYS A 614 33.48 10.15 16.74
C LYS A 614 34.54 10.96 15.99
N GLU A 615 34.28 11.30 14.75
CA GLU A 615 35.14 12.11 13.89
C GLU A 615 35.03 13.63 14.16
N LYS A 616 34.17 14.04 15.11
CA LYS A 616 33.87 15.44 15.45
C LYS A 616 33.37 16.25 14.26
N ILE A 617 32.63 15.60 13.37
CA ILE A 617 32.01 16.22 12.22
C ILE A 617 30.65 16.77 12.66
N GLN A 618 30.46 18.08 12.50
CA GLN A 618 29.19 18.73 12.83
C GLN A 618 28.08 18.30 11.87
N TYR A 619 26.97 17.82 12.43
CA TYR A 619 25.72 17.58 11.70
C TYR A 619 24.54 18.27 12.40
N PRO A 620 23.63 18.95 11.67
CA PRO A 620 23.67 19.21 10.23
C PRO A 620 24.87 20.08 9.81
N PRO A 621 25.41 19.90 8.58
CA PRO A 621 26.50 20.73 8.08
C PRO A 621 26.04 22.18 7.87
N GLY A 622 26.93 23.15 8.07
CA GLY A 622 26.66 24.54 7.74
C GLY A 622 26.52 24.77 6.22
N GLN A 623 25.86 25.88 5.83
CA GLN A 623 25.59 26.20 4.42
C GLN A 623 26.87 26.24 3.56
N ALA A 624 27.99 26.75 4.09
CA ALA A 624 29.26 26.76 3.38
C ALA A 624 29.76 25.35 3.02
N VAL A 625 29.57 24.38 3.92
CA VAL A 625 29.93 22.97 3.68
C VAL A 625 28.97 22.35 2.67
N MET A 626 27.67 22.69 2.75
CA MET A 626 26.67 22.26 1.77
C MET A 626 26.99 22.77 0.36
N ASP A 627 27.27 24.06 0.21
CA ASP A 627 27.59 24.67 -1.09
C ASP A 627 28.90 24.13 -1.66
N GLU A 628 29.87 23.80 -0.81
CA GLU A 628 31.14 23.22 -1.25
C GLU A 628 30.98 21.78 -1.76
N ILE A 629 30.18 20.95 -1.08
CA ILE A 629 30.00 19.53 -1.44
C ILE A 629 29.00 19.36 -2.59
N PHE A 630 27.89 20.10 -2.54
CA PHE A 630 26.72 19.89 -3.40
C PHE A 630 26.51 21.03 -4.40
N GLY A 631 27.31 22.10 -4.34
CA GLY A 631 27.17 23.29 -5.17
C GLY A 631 26.22 24.34 -4.58
N GLN A 632 26.31 25.56 -5.09
CA GLN A 632 25.54 26.71 -4.60
C GLN A 632 24.03 26.44 -4.60
N GLY A 633 23.39 26.78 -3.47
CA GLY A 633 21.94 26.69 -3.29
C GLY A 633 21.46 25.32 -2.80
N ALA A 634 22.38 24.44 -2.40
CA ALA A 634 22.03 23.17 -1.78
C ALA A 634 21.37 23.42 -0.42
N GLN A 635 20.16 22.90 -0.23
CA GLN A 635 19.42 23.00 1.02
C GLN A 635 19.24 21.62 1.63
N LEU A 636 19.36 21.54 2.95
CA LEU A 636 18.95 20.36 3.68
C LEU A 636 17.43 20.25 3.62
N ILE A 637 16.94 19.04 3.41
CA ILE A 637 15.54 18.74 3.72
C ILE A 637 15.42 18.89 5.22
N ASP A 638 14.54 19.79 5.66
CA ASP A 638 14.31 20.04 7.08
C ASP A 638 13.67 18.80 7.73
N ALA A 639 14.52 17.85 8.12
CA ALA A 639 14.13 16.66 8.86
C ALA A 639 13.72 16.98 10.32
N SER A 640 14.01 18.20 10.77
CA SER A 640 13.63 18.72 12.10
C SER A 640 12.30 19.45 12.10
N ALA A 641 11.73 19.78 10.93
CA ALA A 641 10.33 20.17 10.85
C ALA A 641 9.53 19.04 11.49
N PRO A 642 8.86 19.26 12.65
CA PRO A 642 8.02 18.22 13.24
C PRO A 642 7.11 17.74 12.12
N PRO A 643 6.90 16.42 11.92
CA PRO A 643 6.12 15.90 10.81
C PRO A 643 4.73 16.53 10.86
N SER A 644 4.59 17.63 10.11
CA SER A 644 3.55 18.66 10.11
C SER A 644 2.33 18.39 11.00
N GLU A 645 2.46 18.28 12.34
CA GLU A 645 1.38 17.89 13.28
C GLU A 645 0.47 16.68 12.83
N GLU A 646 0.81 15.98 11.75
CA GLU A 646 -0.04 15.04 11.01
C GLU A 646 0.34 13.59 11.26
N ARG A 647 1.41 13.36 12.04
CA ARG A 647 1.23 12.39 13.12
C ARG A 647 0.14 12.98 13.99
N ARG A 648 -1.14 12.74 13.64
CA ARG A 648 -2.29 12.90 14.54
C ARG A 648 -1.99 12.04 15.77
N SER A 649 -1.17 12.59 16.66
CA SER A 649 -1.44 12.63 18.07
C SER A 649 -2.85 13.18 18.12
N SER A 650 -3.82 12.25 18.07
CA SER A 650 -5.22 12.49 18.39
C SER A 650 -5.34 12.80 19.88
N ARG A 651 -4.44 13.65 20.40
CA ARG A 651 -4.53 14.30 21.68
C ARG A 651 -5.58 15.38 21.47
N SER A 652 -6.82 14.99 21.73
CA SER A 652 -7.92 15.93 21.76
C SER A 652 -7.74 16.72 23.05
N PHE A 653 -7.51 18.02 22.92
CA PHE A 653 -7.40 18.91 24.07
C PHE A 653 -8.74 19.59 24.30
N MET A 654 -9.09 19.80 25.57
CA MET A 654 -10.26 20.57 25.97
C MET A 654 -9.86 21.64 26.97
N ASN A 655 -10.41 22.83 26.81
CA ASN A 655 -10.27 23.91 27.79
C ASN A 655 -11.19 23.63 28.97
N VAL A 656 -10.61 23.48 30.16
CA VAL A 656 -11.32 23.20 31.40
C VAL A 656 -11.06 24.36 32.37
N THR A 657 -12.12 24.89 32.96
CA THR A 657 -11.98 25.91 34.01
C THR A 657 -11.78 25.21 35.35
N VAL A 658 -10.71 25.55 36.07
CA VAL A 658 -10.43 25.01 37.41
C VAL A 658 -11.46 25.58 38.41
N PRO A 659 -12.22 24.74 39.14
CA PRO A 659 -13.13 25.20 40.18
C PRO A 659 -12.41 26.04 41.24
N ALA A 660 -13.06 27.12 41.70
CA ALA A 660 -12.52 27.99 42.74
C ALA A 660 -12.27 27.21 44.04
N GLY A 661 -11.10 27.44 44.66
CA GLY A 661 -10.71 26.82 45.94
C GLY A 661 -9.85 25.56 45.82
N LEU A 662 -9.65 25.00 44.62
CA LEU A 662 -8.72 23.90 44.40
C LEU A 662 -7.27 24.41 44.30
N ARG A 663 -6.35 23.71 44.95
CA ARG A 663 -4.90 23.98 44.99
C ARG A 663 -4.16 23.02 44.06
N ALA A 664 -2.89 23.32 43.79
CA ALA A 664 -2.03 22.44 43.02
C ALA A 664 -1.97 21.04 43.67
N GLY A 665 -2.16 19.99 42.86
CA GLY A 665 -2.26 18.60 43.31
C GLY A 665 -3.69 18.12 43.60
N ASP A 666 -4.66 19.02 43.77
CA ASP A 666 -6.06 18.63 43.90
C ASP A 666 -6.59 18.07 42.58
N THR A 667 -7.58 17.18 42.66
CA THR A 667 -8.19 16.58 41.48
C THR A 667 -9.67 16.91 41.39
N PHE A 668 -10.20 17.04 40.17
CA PHE A 668 -11.63 17.27 39.96
C PHE A 668 -12.14 16.56 38.69
N PRO A 669 -13.42 16.13 38.67
CA PRO A 669 -13.99 15.45 37.53
C PRO A 669 -14.36 16.44 36.42
N VAL A 670 -14.10 16.05 35.19
CA VAL A 670 -14.43 16.79 33.97
C VAL A 670 -15.21 15.86 33.05
N THR A 671 -16.26 16.38 32.39
CA THR A 671 -17.01 15.63 31.37
C THR A 671 -16.57 16.13 30.00
N GLY A 672 -15.90 15.28 29.23
CA GLY A 672 -15.50 15.56 27.85
C GLY A 672 -16.26 14.71 26.83
N PRO A 673 -15.92 14.82 25.54
CA PRO A 673 -16.54 14.06 24.45
C PRO A 673 -16.46 12.53 24.62
N THR A 674 -15.47 12.04 25.37
CA THR A 674 -15.20 10.61 25.60
C THR A 674 -15.73 10.09 26.93
N GLY A 675 -16.42 10.92 27.72
CA GLY A 675 -16.92 10.55 29.05
C GLY A 675 -16.35 11.40 30.18
N ARG A 676 -16.51 10.91 31.43
CA ARG A 676 -16.01 11.58 32.64
C ARG A 676 -14.60 11.10 32.97
N PHE A 677 -13.68 12.04 33.22
CA PHE A 677 -12.32 11.76 33.67
C PHE A 677 -11.87 12.74 34.74
N VAL A 678 -10.82 12.40 35.47
CA VAL A 678 -10.30 13.19 36.59
C VAL A 678 -9.07 13.95 36.14
N VAL A 679 -9.01 15.25 36.44
CA VAL A 679 -7.90 16.12 36.10
C VAL A 679 -7.26 16.65 37.36
N MET A 680 -5.93 16.62 37.41
CA MET A 680 -5.14 17.21 38.50
C MET A 680 -4.82 18.66 38.19
N VAL A 681 -4.96 19.55 39.18
CA VAL A 681 -4.60 20.97 39.06
C VAL A 681 -3.07 21.09 39.07
N PRO A 682 -2.44 21.58 38.00
CA PRO A 682 -1.01 21.80 37.97
C PRO A 682 -0.61 23.00 38.83
N GLU A 683 0.67 23.06 39.24
CA GLU A 683 1.20 24.21 39.96
C GLU A 683 0.97 25.53 39.17
N GLY A 684 0.56 26.59 39.88
CA GLY A 684 0.34 27.91 39.32
C GLY A 684 -1.03 28.18 38.66
N HIS A 685 -1.94 27.20 38.57
CA HIS A 685 -3.20 27.33 37.81
C HIS A 685 -4.46 27.50 38.69
N GLN A 686 -4.39 28.31 39.74
CA GLN A 686 -5.56 28.59 40.59
C GLN A 686 -6.53 29.54 39.87
N SER A 687 -7.76 29.07 39.60
CA SER A 687 -8.85 29.87 38.99
C SER A 687 -8.63 30.30 37.53
N GLN A 688 -7.87 29.52 36.75
CA GLN A 688 -7.66 29.77 35.32
C GLN A 688 -8.27 28.67 34.43
N VAL A 689 -8.52 29.02 33.17
CA VAL A 689 -8.81 28.03 32.11
C VAL A 689 -7.51 27.35 31.75
N MET A 690 -7.45 26.03 31.87
CA MET A 690 -6.30 25.23 31.47
C MET A 690 -6.69 24.26 30.36
N GLN A 691 -5.75 24.02 29.46
CA GLN A 691 -5.93 23.07 28.38
C GLN A 691 -5.53 21.68 28.88
N VAL A 692 -6.47 20.74 28.86
CA VAL A 692 -6.28 19.39 29.39
C VAL A 692 -6.36 18.39 28.25
N GLU A 693 -5.39 17.48 28.19
CA GLU A 693 -5.43 16.34 27.29
C GLU A 693 -6.57 15.39 27.72
N ILE A 694 -7.52 15.13 26.83
CA ILE A 694 -8.62 14.19 27.09
C ILE A 694 -8.00 12.79 27.24
N PRO A 695 -8.06 12.17 28.44
CA PRO A 695 -7.48 10.85 28.66
C PRO A 695 -8.14 9.85 27.74
N ARG A 696 -7.33 9.06 27.03
CA ARG A 696 -7.81 7.85 26.37
C ARG A 696 -8.26 6.91 27.48
N HIS A 697 -9.47 6.36 27.38
CA HIS A 697 -9.90 5.27 28.27
C HIS A 697 -8.83 4.17 28.23
N THR A 698 -8.04 4.07 29.29
CA THR A 698 -7.00 3.08 29.61
C THR A 698 -6.33 2.43 28.39
N GLU A 699 -5.15 2.96 28.02
CA GLU A 699 -4.06 2.12 27.53
C GLU A 699 -3.64 1.19 28.69
N THR A 700 -4.37 0.08 28.87
CA THR A 700 -3.79 -1.09 29.55
C THR A 700 -2.53 -1.44 28.75
N GLU A 701 -1.38 -1.49 29.41
CA GLU A 701 -0.10 -1.89 28.82
C GLU A 701 -0.31 -3.01 27.80
N LEU A 702 -0.11 -2.68 26.52
CA LEU A 702 0.05 -3.68 25.48
C LEU A 702 1.35 -4.44 25.80
N ALA A 703 1.23 -5.53 26.56
CA ALA A 703 2.23 -6.57 26.56
C ALA A 703 2.51 -6.98 25.11
N PRO A 704 3.78 -7.23 24.72
CA PRO A 704 4.06 -7.80 23.42
C PRO A 704 3.37 -9.18 23.34
N LEU A 705 2.32 -9.27 22.53
CA LEU A 705 1.74 -10.55 22.11
C LEU A 705 2.73 -11.25 21.17
N ALA A 706 3.76 -11.81 21.78
CA ALA A 706 4.66 -12.80 21.21
C ALA A 706 4.51 -14.08 22.04
N ALA A 707 3.43 -14.82 21.80
CA ALA A 707 3.28 -16.23 22.12
C ALA A 707 1.97 -16.72 21.51
N ASN A 708 1.98 -17.96 21.00
CA ASN A 708 0.86 -18.70 20.41
C ASN A 708 0.77 -18.60 18.88
N ALA A 709 1.83 -19.07 18.22
CA ALA A 709 1.71 -19.95 17.08
C ALA A 709 2.42 -21.27 17.44
N SER A 710 1.65 -22.19 17.99
CA SER A 710 1.92 -23.64 18.04
C SER A 710 0.63 -24.33 17.66
#